data_AF-A0A7V2KT19-F1
#
_entry.id   AF-A0A7V2KT19-F1
#
_cell.length_a   1.000
_cell.length_b   1.000
_cell.length_c   1.000
_cell.angle_alpha   90.00
_cell.angle_beta   90.00
_cell.angle_gamma   90.00
#
_symmetry.space_group_name_H-M   'P 1'
#
loop_
_entity.id
_entity.type
_entity.pdbx_description
1 polymer ?
#
loop_
_entity_poly.entity_id
_entity_poly.type
_entity_poly.pdbx_seq_one_letter_code
_entity_poly.pdbx_strand_id
1 'polypeptide(L)'
;MSSNGNNRQGSRSGVASWLVIRPAIIEILLPALTVMFGLQVLRLLVPGLTWILGDRLNLGAVYLGGIALLVFATAFMAGGLRRLLGGNRSIIVTAGGLGLLRLLMQVWWDEPLVNLILAMAGTVLFVIFLPIRLNKSISRSSSTAGYFAIGLLTGLALDTAVHAALLTYDSIWQTDWPIVLLTVVLVLLQWLLLWSDSASRSYEVDQTSGSVSFGNGVHGAVPPTGQDNTKVSYGSGKKTWAWLAIGPFLFLQLVVLHNVGRLAVLTGWSLHITAIWVLVAQLIGLVVVVWVLIRGVRFLWIYSLLYGLLLIVASSFTHPESNGEAFVALLAMQVSASLLIAFIIAGYAAGGGSGRSAIMVANGIGMLLLVVMLLGYYVVHQIKLPYDNTVLEIAAAVIIAVCGVLATVRARGSLTVSRKLWIVPALSVLLLLPSLAGAIAWHEPEVDTGDGFPVRVMTYNLHNGFNTDGYLGMEALAEVIEESEPDIVVLQEISRGWVISGRLDILTWLSQRLDMPYISGPTADPLWGNAILSRYPVVEYVNHELPPRDLFILRGFTAALVDIGGGEQLQVIATHFHHLDEDTEIRQEQSPVILDFWDGANTTVILGDLNADPDSAEMTMFREAGLVDAAASVSSSPASTYDSVSRYRRIDYIWVSPDLTVEAVFVPATTASDHLPVIADISR
;
A
#
# COMPACT_ATOMS: atom_id res chain seq x y z
N MET A 1 -16.97 60.12 -41.30
CA MET A 1 -16.80 59.93 -39.84
C MET A 1 -17.29 58.54 -39.49
N SER A 2 -16.41 57.54 -39.50
CA SER A 2 -16.73 56.16 -39.10
C SER A 2 -15.99 55.83 -37.80
N SER A 3 -16.76 55.36 -36.84
CA SER A 3 -16.37 55.05 -35.47
C SER A 3 -15.24 54.02 -35.37
N ASN A 4 -14.22 54.36 -34.58
CA ASN A 4 -13.22 53.43 -34.05
C ASN A 4 -13.90 52.37 -33.15
N GLY A 5 -14.10 51.18 -33.70
CA GLY A 5 -14.45 49.97 -32.96
C GLY A 5 -13.20 49.37 -32.33
N ASN A 6 -12.95 49.76 -31.09
CA ASN A 6 -11.88 49.27 -30.24
C ASN A 6 -12.09 47.78 -29.91
N ASN A 7 -11.54 46.87 -30.72
CA ASN A 7 -11.61 45.43 -30.48
C ASN A 7 -10.59 45.04 -29.40
N ARG A 8 -10.87 45.40 -28.15
CA ARG A 8 -10.22 44.79 -26.97
C ARG A 8 -10.70 43.34 -26.85
N GLN A 9 -10.11 42.43 -27.61
CA GLN A 9 -10.01 41.05 -27.16
C GLN A 9 -9.04 41.05 -25.98
N GLY A 10 -9.60 41.18 -24.77
CA GLY A 10 -8.86 40.98 -23.54
C GLY A 10 -8.20 39.60 -23.58
N SER A 11 -6.87 39.58 -23.65
CA SER A 11 -6.08 38.39 -23.45
C SER A 11 -6.44 37.81 -22.08
N ARG A 12 -7.19 36.71 -22.03
CA ARG A 12 -7.34 35.93 -20.80
C ARG A 12 -5.98 35.28 -20.52
N SER A 13 -5.06 36.01 -19.89
CA SER A 13 -3.75 35.54 -19.42
C SER A 13 -3.90 34.86 -18.06
N GLY A 14 -4.47 33.66 -18.03
CA GLY A 14 -4.64 32.86 -16.82
C GLY A 14 -3.86 31.55 -16.91
N VAL A 15 -3.64 30.88 -15.76
CA VAL A 15 -2.91 29.59 -15.71
C VAL A 15 -3.53 28.53 -16.64
N ALA A 16 -4.86 28.51 -16.76
CA ALA A 16 -5.55 27.62 -17.69
C ALA A 16 -5.21 27.89 -19.17
N SER A 17 -5.12 29.16 -19.60
CA SER A 17 -4.72 29.47 -20.98
C SER A 17 -3.24 29.20 -21.23
N TRP A 18 -2.39 29.31 -20.19
CA TRP A 18 -0.98 28.90 -20.22
C TRP A 18 -0.79 27.38 -20.31
N LEU A 19 -1.67 26.59 -19.69
CA LEU A 19 -1.66 25.13 -19.75
C LEU A 19 -2.18 24.59 -21.08
N VAL A 20 -3.22 25.22 -21.66
CA VAL A 20 -3.79 24.85 -22.96
C VAL A 20 -2.75 24.85 -24.09
N ILE A 21 -1.76 25.74 -24.02
CA ILE A 21 -0.65 25.81 -24.99
C ILE A 21 0.53 24.88 -24.64
N ARG A 22 0.45 24.09 -23.55
CA ARG A 22 1.48 23.13 -23.10
C ARG A 22 0.89 21.73 -22.85
N PRO A 23 0.43 21.04 -23.91
CA PRO A 23 -0.27 19.76 -23.78
C PRO A 23 0.56 18.66 -23.09
N ALA A 24 1.89 18.70 -23.17
CA ALA A 24 2.75 17.72 -22.48
C ALA A 24 2.58 17.74 -20.95
N ILE A 25 2.36 18.91 -20.35
CA ILE A 25 2.16 19.04 -18.89
C ILE A 25 0.87 18.33 -18.47
N ILE A 26 -0.22 18.61 -19.20
CA ILE A 26 -1.53 17.98 -18.98
C ILE A 26 -1.42 16.47 -19.18
N GLU A 27 -0.74 16.05 -20.26
CA GLU A 27 -0.68 14.64 -20.63
C GLU A 27 0.09 13.77 -19.62
N ILE A 28 0.97 14.38 -18.80
CA ILE A 28 1.77 13.72 -17.77
C ILE A 28 1.14 13.87 -16.38
N LEU A 29 0.84 15.11 -15.96
CA LEU A 29 0.39 15.38 -14.59
C LEU A 29 -1.01 14.86 -14.29
N LEU A 30 -1.93 14.88 -15.27
CA LEU A 30 -3.27 14.37 -15.04
C LEU A 30 -3.26 12.85 -14.76
N PRO A 31 -2.60 11.99 -15.56
CA PRO A 31 -2.39 10.60 -15.18
C PRO A 31 -1.65 10.44 -13.86
N ALA A 32 -0.59 11.23 -13.59
CA ALA A 32 0.18 11.10 -12.35
C ALA A 32 -0.69 11.29 -11.10
N LEU A 33 -1.46 12.39 -11.03
CA LEU A 33 -2.37 12.64 -9.90
C LEU A 33 -3.48 11.58 -9.79
N THR A 34 -4.02 11.15 -10.94
CA THR A 34 -5.11 10.16 -10.94
C THR A 34 -4.62 8.78 -10.51
N VAL A 35 -3.38 8.42 -10.82
CA VAL A 35 -2.73 7.18 -10.36
C VAL A 35 -2.45 7.23 -8.87
N MET A 36 -1.91 8.34 -8.36
CA MET A 36 -1.71 8.55 -6.92
C MET A 36 -3.03 8.41 -6.15
N PHE A 37 -4.10 9.13 -6.55
CA PHE A 37 -5.40 8.98 -5.91
C PHE A 37 -5.97 7.56 -6.04
N GLY A 38 -5.74 6.90 -7.18
CA GLY A 38 -6.14 5.50 -7.36
C GLY A 38 -5.49 4.56 -6.35
N LEU A 39 -4.17 4.71 -6.12
CA LEU A 39 -3.43 3.91 -5.14
C LEU A 39 -3.86 4.20 -3.70
N GLN A 40 -4.12 5.47 -3.35
CA GLN A 40 -4.66 5.83 -2.03
C GLN A 40 -6.01 5.16 -1.79
N VAL A 41 -6.92 5.21 -2.76
CA VAL A 41 -8.23 4.57 -2.62
C VAL A 41 -8.11 3.05 -2.52
N LEU A 42 -7.15 2.43 -3.21
CA LEU A 42 -6.86 0.99 -3.05
C LEU A 42 -6.35 0.66 -1.64
N ARG A 43 -5.55 1.53 -1.01
CA ARG A 43 -5.10 1.41 0.39
C ARG A 43 -6.23 1.56 1.43
N LEU A 44 -7.41 2.05 1.03
CA LEU A 44 -8.61 1.98 1.87
C LEU A 44 -9.50 0.78 1.51
N LEU A 45 -9.69 0.52 0.21
CA LEU A 45 -10.54 -0.56 -0.27
C LEU A 45 -10.08 -1.93 0.27
N VAL A 46 -8.80 -2.26 0.12
CA VAL A 46 -8.31 -3.62 0.46
C VAL A 46 -8.43 -3.89 1.97
N PRO A 47 -7.99 -3.00 2.87
CA PRO A 47 -8.25 -3.18 4.29
C PRO A 47 -9.73 -3.13 4.64
N GLY A 48 -10.50 -2.20 4.08
CA GLY A 48 -11.92 -2.08 4.41
C GLY A 48 -12.76 -3.31 4.01
N LEU A 49 -12.39 -4.01 2.94
CA LEU A 49 -13.01 -5.31 2.65
C LEU A 49 -12.73 -6.33 3.77
N THR A 50 -11.54 -6.31 4.36
CA THR A 50 -11.15 -7.26 5.41
C THR A 50 -11.75 -6.86 6.76
N TRP A 51 -11.54 -5.63 7.20
CA TRP A 51 -11.83 -5.21 8.58
C TRP A 51 -13.22 -4.58 8.78
N ILE A 52 -13.84 -4.06 7.72
CA ILE A 52 -15.21 -3.51 7.83
C ILE A 52 -16.23 -4.56 7.40
N LEU A 53 -16.02 -5.20 6.24
CA LEU A 53 -16.97 -6.22 5.79
C LEU A 53 -16.70 -7.58 6.44
N GLY A 54 -15.44 -8.01 6.42
CA GLY A 54 -15.06 -9.33 6.93
C GLY A 54 -15.21 -9.44 8.43
N ASP A 55 -14.54 -8.56 9.16
CA ASP A 55 -14.53 -8.55 10.62
C ASP A 55 -15.82 -7.93 11.22
N ARG A 56 -15.98 -6.60 11.19
CA ARG A 56 -17.14 -5.90 11.77
C ARG A 56 -18.51 -6.42 11.32
N LEU A 57 -18.70 -6.71 10.03
CA LEU A 57 -19.98 -7.21 9.47
C LEU A 57 -20.04 -8.74 9.31
N ASN A 58 -18.98 -9.46 9.71
CA ASN A 58 -18.90 -10.92 9.67
C ASN A 58 -19.22 -11.53 8.27
N LEU A 59 -18.77 -10.89 7.19
CA LEU A 59 -18.91 -11.42 5.83
C LEU A 59 -17.76 -12.39 5.52
N GLY A 60 -18.08 -13.66 5.31
CA GLY A 60 -17.07 -14.67 4.98
C GLY A 60 -16.27 -14.37 3.70
N ALA A 61 -15.04 -14.90 3.62
CA ALA A 61 -14.05 -14.62 2.57
C ALA A 61 -14.59 -14.77 1.12
N VAL A 62 -15.52 -15.70 0.88
CA VAL A 62 -16.16 -15.89 -0.43
C VAL A 62 -16.94 -14.64 -0.87
N TYR A 63 -17.67 -14.00 0.06
CA TYR A 63 -18.41 -12.78 -0.22
C TYR A 63 -17.46 -11.60 -0.45
N LEU A 64 -16.40 -11.49 0.36
CA LEU A 64 -15.38 -10.44 0.20
C LEU A 64 -14.70 -10.52 -1.17
N GLY A 65 -14.27 -11.73 -1.56
CA GLY A 65 -13.72 -11.99 -2.88
C GLY A 65 -14.72 -11.69 -3.99
N GLY A 66 -16.01 -12.04 -3.81
CA GLY A 66 -17.08 -11.72 -4.74
C GLY A 66 -17.28 -10.20 -4.92
N ILE A 67 -17.30 -9.43 -3.84
CA ILE A 67 -17.42 -7.96 -3.87
C ILE A 67 -16.19 -7.35 -4.56
N ALA A 68 -14.98 -7.77 -4.20
CA ALA A 68 -13.76 -7.33 -4.86
C ALA A 68 -13.81 -7.59 -6.37
N LEU A 69 -14.16 -8.82 -6.78
CA LEU A 69 -14.31 -9.17 -8.19
C LEU A 69 -15.37 -8.32 -8.90
N LEU A 70 -16.51 -8.02 -8.27
CA LEU A 70 -17.53 -7.15 -8.84
C LEU A 70 -17.05 -5.71 -9.04
N VAL A 71 -16.38 -5.13 -8.04
CA VAL A 71 -15.81 -3.77 -8.11
C VAL A 71 -14.81 -3.68 -9.27
N PHE A 72 -13.86 -4.62 -9.36
CA PHE A 72 -12.87 -4.61 -10.43
C PHE A 72 -13.42 -5.04 -11.79
N ALA A 73 -14.49 -5.86 -11.85
CA ALA A 73 -15.17 -6.20 -13.10
C ALA A 73 -15.81 -4.96 -13.78
N THR A 74 -16.09 -3.88 -13.05
CA THR A 74 -16.54 -2.62 -13.66
C THR A 74 -15.53 -2.05 -14.66
N ALA A 75 -14.26 -2.46 -14.61
CA ALA A 75 -13.25 -2.11 -15.61
C ALA A 75 -13.68 -2.46 -17.05
N PHE A 76 -14.52 -3.49 -17.25
CA PHE A 76 -15.10 -3.82 -18.57
C PHE A 76 -16.08 -2.75 -19.09
N MET A 77 -16.65 -1.92 -18.19
CA MET A 77 -17.60 -0.86 -18.55
C MET A 77 -16.92 0.34 -19.23
N ALA A 78 -15.58 0.43 -19.23
CA ALA A 78 -14.85 1.54 -19.85
C ALA A 78 -15.22 1.77 -21.32
N GLY A 79 -15.50 0.71 -22.06
CA GLY A 79 -15.99 0.80 -23.44
C GLY A 79 -17.39 1.38 -23.57
N GLY A 80 -18.30 0.95 -22.69
CA GLY A 80 -19.67 1.47 -22.64
C GLY A 80 -19.68 2.95 -22.26
N LEU A 81 -18.97 3.33 -21.20
CA LEU A 81 -18.89 4.70 -20.72
C LEU A 81 -18.32 5.66 -21.78
N ARG A 82 -17.25 5.25 -22.48
CA ARG A 82 -16.67 6.05 -23.57
C ARG A 82 -17.64 6.22 -24.73
N ARG A 83 -18.42 5.19 -25.09
CA ARG A 83 -19.43 5.30 -26.16
C ARG A 83 -20.57 6.24 -25.75
N LEU A 84 -20.98 6.20 -24.48
CA LEU A 84 -22.08 7.00 -23.96
C LEU A 84 -21.72 8.48 -23.83
N LEU A 85 -20.57 8.79 -23.24
CA LEU A 85 -20.20 10.17 -22.87
C LEU A 85 -19.17 10.80 -23.82
N GLY A 86 -18.49 10.00 -24.65
CA GLY A 86 -17.32 10.42 -25.41
C GLY A 86 -16.06 10.49 -24.55
N GLY A 87 -14.89 10.46 -25.19
CA GLY A 87 -13.60 10.29 -24.48
C GLY A 87 -13.26 11.39 -23.47
N ASN A 88 -13.51 12.67 -23.81
CA ASN A 88 -13.17 13.78 -22.93
C ASN A 88 -14.06 13.83 -21.68
N ARG A 89 -15.38 13.65 -21.86
CA ARG A 89 -16.32 13.65 -20.73
C ARG A 89 -16.09 12.43 -19.84
N SER A 90 -15.82 11.26 -20.41
CA SER A 90 -15.46 10.08 -19.61
C SER A 90 -14.24 10.34 -18.74
N ILE A 91 -13.18 10.99 -19.25
CA ILE A 91 -12.00 11.33 -18.45
C ILE A 91 -12.33 12.30 -17.31
N ILE A 92 -13.16 13.32 -17.55
CA ILE A 92 -13.62 14.25 -16.51
C ILE A 92 -14.40 13.49 -15.42
N VAL A 93 -15.35 12.64 -15.83
CA VAL A 93 -16.15 11.84 -14.89
C VAL A 93 -15.26 10.91 -14.06
N THR A 94 -14.31 10.21 -14.69
CA THR A 94 -13.49 9.24 -13.98
C THR A 94 -12.41 9.89 -13.13
N ALA A 95 -11.58 10.77 -13.71
CA ALA A 95 -10.48 11.37 -12.96
C ALA A 95 -10.97 12.44 -11.98
N GLY A 96 -11.88 13.33 -12.42
CA GLY A 96 -12.44 14.38 -11.57
C GLY A 96 -13.34 13.80 -10.48
N GLY A 97 -14.13 12.78 -10.81
CA GLY A 97 -14.92 12.04 -9.83
C GLY A 97 -14.04 11.34 -8.80
N LEU A 98 -12.94 10.68 -9.22
CA LEU A 98 -12.00 10.06 -8.28
C LEU A 98 -11.39 11.09 -7.32
N GLY A 99 -10.94 12.25 -7.82
CA GLY A 99 -10.41 13.31 -6.96
C GLY A 99 -11.44 13.84 -5.98
N LEU A 100 -12.70 14.03 -6.41
CA LEU A 100 -13.79 14.44 -5.51
C LEU A 100 -14.06 13.36 -4.46
N LEU A 101 -14.21 12.09 -4.85
CA LEU A 101 -14.45 11.00 -3.89
C LEU A 101 -13.31 10.88 -2.89
N ARG A 102 -12.06 11.04 -3.33
CA ARG A 102 -10.89 11.05 -2.43
C ARG A 102 -10.95 12.19 -1.41
N LEU A 103 -11.42 13.38 -1.82
CA LEU A 103 -11.66 14.50 -0.91
C LEU A 103 -12.84 14.24 0.04
N LEU A 104 -13.91 13.60 -0.44
CA LEU A 104 -15.07 13.28 0.40
C LEU A 104 -14.72 12.28 1.51
N MET A 105 -13.81 11.34 1.24
CA MET A 105 -13.30 10.42 2.28
C MET A 105 -12.61 11.16 3.43
N GLN A 106 -12.09 12.35 3.16
CA GLN A 106 -11.44 13.21 4.15
C GLN A 106 -12.44 13.90 5.10
N VAL A 107 -13.73 13.90 4.74
CA VAL A 107 -14.81 14.57 5.48
C VAL A 107 -15.65 13.55 6.26
N TRP A 108 -15.95 12.38 5.68
CA TRP A 108 -16.77 11.33 6.30
C TRP A 108 -15.92 10.26 7.00
N TRP A 109 -15.03 10.68 7.90
CA TRP A 109 -14.15 9.77 8.62
C TRP A 109 -14.84 8.99 9.74
N ASP A 110 -15.90 9.56 10.35
CA ASP A 110 -16.61 8.98 11.50
C ASP A 110 -17.31 7.63 11.21
N GLU A 111 -17.59 7.31 9.94
CA GLU A 111 -18.26 6.06 9.56
C GLU A 111 -17.45 5.31 8.50
N PRO A 112 -16.63 4.32 8.89
CA PRO A 112 -15.75 3.57 7.99
C PRO A 112 -16.49 2.89 6.84
N LEU A 113 -17.74 2.44 7.04
CA LEU A 113 -18.53 1.82 5.99
C LEU A 113 -18.84 2.81 4.84
N VAL A 114 -19.11 4.08 5.16
CA VAL A 114 -19.31 5.12 4.15
C VAL A 114 -18.03 5.33 3.36
N ASN A 115 -16.89 5.42 4.04
CA ASN A 115 -15.59 5.55 3.40
C ASN A 115 -15.25 4.36 2.50
N LEU A 116 -15.59 3.13 2.91
CA LEU A 116 -15.45 1.95 2.07
C LEU A 116 -16.32 2.02 0.82
N ILE A 117 -17.58 2.46 0.92
CA ILE A 117 -18.46 2.64 -0.25
C ILE A 117 -17.88 3.69 -1.21
N LEU A 118 -17.40 4.82 -0.67
CA LEU A 118 -16.70 5.84 -1.46
C LEU A 118 -15.45 5.25 -2.12
N ALA A 119 -14.72 4.35 -1.44
CA ALA A 119 -13.53 3.73 -1.98
C ALA A 119 -13.85 2.73 -3.08
N MET A 120 -14.88 1.92 -2.94
CA MET A 120 -15.38 1.08 -4.03
C MET A 120 -15.71 1.94 -5.25
N ALA A 121 -16.47 3.03 -5.08
CA ALA A 121 -16.80 3.96 -6.16
C ALA A 121 -15.55 4.61 -6.77
N GLY A 122 -14.59 5.04 -5.95
CA GLY A 122 -13.31 5.60 -6.40
C GLY A 122 -12.49 4.59 -7.20
N THR A 123 -12.38 3.34 -6.73
CA THR A 123 -11.72 2.25 -7.45
C THR A 123 -12.37 2.01 -8.80
N VAL A 124 -13.71 1.97 -8.89
CA VAL A 124 -14.44 1.87 -10.16
C VAL A 124 -14.01 2.97 -11.13
N LEU A 125 -13.97 4.23 -10.68
CA LEU A 125 -13.55 5.34 -11.52
C LEU A 125 -12.07 5.23 -11.94
N PHE A 126 -11.19 4.79 -11.03
CA PHE A 126 -9.78 4.59 -11.31
C PHE A 126 -9.52 3.52 -12.36
N VAL A 127 -10.11 2.32 -12.19
CA VAL A 127 -9.89 1.20 -13.11
C VAL A 127 -10.48 1.46 -14.51
N ILE A 128 -11.51 2.31 -14.60
CA ILE A 128 -12.09 2.76 -15.87
C ILE A 128 -11.27 3.87 -16.52
N PHE A 129 -10.66 4.77 -15.72
CA PHE A 129 -9.84 5.88 -16.22
C PHE A 129 -8.66 5.39 -17.08
N LEU A 130 -7.90 4.40 -16.57
CA LEU A 130 -6.65 3.92 -17.18
C LEU A 130 -6.79 3.58 -18.68
N PRO A 131 -7.71 2.68 -19.10
CA PRO A 131 -7.84 2.30 -20.51
C PRO A 131 -8.42 3.43 -21.37
N ILE A 132 -9.30 4.29 -20.83
CA ILE A 132 -9.88 5.42 -21.57
C ILE A 132 -8.80 6.44 -21.87
N ARG A 133 -7.99 6.78 -20.86
CA ARG A 133 -6.90 7.74 -20.97
C ARG A 133 -5.82 7.25 -21.92
N LEU A 134 -5.40 5.99 -21.78
CA LEU A 134 -4.45 5.34 -22.69
C LEU A 134 -4.96 5.37 -24.14
N ASN A 135 -6.22 4.99 -24.36
CA ASN A 135 -6.82 5.02 -25.70
C ASN A 135 -6.83 6.45 -26.28
N LYS A 136 -7.14 7.47 -25.49
CA LYS A 136 -7.08 8.88 -25.92
C LYS A 136 -5.64 9.28 -26.29
N SER A 137 -4.66 8.94 -25.46
CA SER A 137 -3.24 9.22 -25.71
C SER A 137 -2.74 8.58 -27.00
N ILE A 138 -3.07 7.31 -27.26
CA ILE A 138 -2.69 6.62 -28.50
C ILE A 138 -3.41 7.21 -29.72
N SER A 139 -4.63 7.75 -29.54
CA SER A 139 -5.41 8.33 -30.63
C SER A 139 -4.92 9.71 -31.07
N ARG A 140 -4.27 10.47 -30.17
CA ARG A 140 -3.73 11.81 -30.46
C ARG A 140 -2.41 11.72 -31.25
N SER A 141 -1.40 11.04 -30.72
CA SER A 141 -0.12 10.79 -31.39
C SER A 141 0.69 9.70 -30.68
N SER A 142 1.77 9.25 -31.30
CA SER A 142 2.76 8.38 -30.65
C SER A 142 3.37 9.08 -29.42
N SER A 143 3.77 10.35 -29.53
CA SER A 143 4.37 11.10 -28.42
C SER A 143 3.45 11.20 -27.19
N THR A 144 2.13 11.37 -27.36
CA THR A 144 1.19 11.42 -26.23
C THR A 144 1.01 10.09 -25.50
N ALA A 145 1.22 8.96 -26.18
CA ALA A 145 1.30 7.66 -25.51
C ALA A 145 2.54 7.55 -24.61
N GLY A 146 3.69 8.06 -25.07
CA GLY A 146 4.89 8.20 -24.24
C GLY A 146 4.66 9.09 -23.02
N TYR A 147 3.92 10.20 -23.17
CA TYR A 147 3.57 11.10 -22.05
C TYR A 147 2.70 10.40 -21.00
N PHE A 148 1.76 9.54 -21.42
CA PHE A 148 0.96 8.74 -20.49
C PHE A 148 1.81 7.73 -19.72
N ALA A 149 2.76 7.05 -20.38
CA ALA A 149 3.68 6.12 -19.70
C ALA A 149 4.52 6.83 -18.62
N ILE A 150 5.05 8.02 -18.97
CA ILE A 150 5.78 8.87 -18.03
C ILE A 150 4.87 9.31 -16.88
N GLY A 151 3.64 9.76 -17.18
CA GLY A 151 2.67 10.15 -16.15
C GLY A 151 2.27 9.02 -15.21
N LEU A 152 2.09 7.80 -15.71
CA LEU A 152 1.82 6.61 -14.89
C LEU A 152 2.96 6.39 -13.88
N LEU A 153 4.21 6.35 -14.35
CA LEU A 153 5.38 6.12 -13.50
C LEU A 153 5.68 7.28 -12.53
N THR A 154 5.45 8.53 -12.96
CA THR A 154 5.54 9.69 -12.06
C THR A 154 4.46 9.64 -10.98
N GLY A 155 3.24 9.19 -11.31
CA GLY A 155 2.18 8.99 -10.31
C GLY A 155 2.53 7.95 -9.26
N LEU A 156 3.18 6.85 -9.68
CA LEU A 156 3.73 5.84 -8.78
C LEU A 156 4.76 6.41 -7.81
N ALA A 157 5.73 7.18 -8.31
CA ALA A 157 6.76 7.81 -7.47
C ALA A 157 6.20 8.90 -6.54
N LEU A 158 5.22 9.67 -7.02
CA LEU A 158 4.54 10.67 -6.21
C LEU A 158 3.78 10.01 -5.04
N ASP A 159 3.10 8.91 -5.31
CA ASP A 159 2.40 8.13 -4.29
C ASP A 159 3.36 7.60 -3.20
N THR A 160 4.47 6.98 -3.60
CA THR A 160 5.51 6.52 -2.66
C THR A 160 6.03 7.66 -1.80
N ALA A 161 6.32 8.82 -2.41
CA ALA A 161 6.88 9.96 -1.69
C ALA A 161 5.92 10.50 -0.63
N VAL A 162 4.62 10.61 -0.95
CA VAL A 162 3.59 11.03 0.02
C VAL A 162 3.42 9.98 1.11
N HIS A 163 3.32 8.70 0.76
CA HIS A 163 3.12 7.61 1.73
C HIS A 163 4.31 7.47 2.69
N ALA A 164 5.54 7.61 2.20
CA ALA A 164 6.75 7.59 3.01
C ALA A 164 6.94 8.85 3.87
N ALA A 165 6.48 10.01 3.41
CA ALA A 165 6.52 11.24 4.20
C ALA A 165 5.65 11.16 5.46
N LEU A 166 4.67 10.26 5.48
CA LEU A 166 3.74 10.04 6.58
C LEU A 166 4.06 8.74 7.35
N LEU A 167 5.31 8.29 7.33
CA LEU A 167 5.76 7.06 8.00
C LEU A 167 4.90 5.84 7.66
N THR A 168 4.48 5.73 6.39
CA THR A 168 3.60 4.67 5.88
C THR A 168 2.18 4.64 6.46
N TYR A 169 1.80 5.58 7.33
CA TYR A 169 0.41 5.82 7.70
C TYR A 169 -0.21 6.71 6.62
N ASP A 170 -1.11 6.16 5.81
CA ASP A 170 -1.59 6.90 4.64
C ASP A 170 -2.52 8.07 5.03
N SER A 171 -2.36 9.17 4.31
CA SER A 171 -3.24 10.35 4.28
C SER A 171 -4.74 10.07 4.24
N ILE A 172 -5.18 8.92 3.73
CA ILE A 172 -6.60 8.56 3.62
C ILE A 172 -7.21 8.18 4.96
N TRP A 173 -6.38 7.82 5.94
CA TRP A 173 -6.74 7.46 7.30
C TRP A 173 -6.40 8.57 8.32
N GLN A 174 -5.94 9.74 7.87
CA GLN A 174 -5.55 10.85 8.75
C GLN A 174 -6.47 12.03 8.49
N THR A 175 -6.99 12.67 9.54
CA THR A 175 -7.95 13.80 9.43
C THR A 175 -7.32 15.17 9.72
N ASP A 176 -6.01 15.21 9.94
CA ASP A 176 -5.29 16.44 10.28
C ASP A 176 -5.44 17.52 9.21
N TRP A 177 -5.61 18.77 9.65
CA TRP A 177 -5.83 19.89 8.74
C TRP A 177 -4.75 20.06 7.65
N PRO A 178 -3.43 19.78 7.89
CA PRO A 178 -2.43 19.87 6.82
C PRO A 178 -2.64 18.80 5.74
N ILE A 179 -3.07 17.60 6.13
CA ILE A 179 -3.34 16.48 5.23
C ILE A 179 -4.60 16.76 4.40
N VAL A 180 -5.64 17.29 5.05
CA VAL A 180 -6.86 17.74 4.38
C VAL A 180 -6.53 18.84 3.37
N LEU A 181 -5.74 19.85 3.76
CA LEU A 181 -5.34 20.94 2.88
C LEU A 181 -4.53 20.44 1.69
N LEU A 182 -3.57 19.54 1.91
CA LEU A 182 -2.79 18.91 0.84
C LEU A 182 -3.72 18.21 -0.16
N THR A 183 -4.68 17.43 0.33
CA THR A 183 -5.67 16.73 -0.51
C THR A 183 -6.50 17.73 -1.32
N VAL A 184 -7.01 18.80 -0.69
CA VAL A 184 -7.74 19.88 -1.38
C VAL A 184 -6.90 20.49 -2.51
N VAL A 185 -5.64 20.84 -2.24
CA VAL A 185 -4.73 21.45 -3.23
C VAL A 185 -4.50 20.51 -4.42
N LEU A 186 -4.27 19.21 -4.16
CA LEU A 186 -4.05 18.22 -5.21
C LEU A 186 -5.30 17.99 -6.06
N VAL A 187 -6.49 17.99 -5.45
CA VAL A 187 -7.77 17.87 -6.16
C VAL A 187 -8.05 19.12 -7.01
N LEU A 188 -7.82 20.32 -6.48
CA LEU A 188 -7.95 21.56 -7.24
C LEU A 188 -7.00 21.60 -8.44
N LEU A 189 -5.75 21.14 -8.25
CA LEU A 189 -4.79 21.00 -9.34
C LEU A 189 -5.27 20.00 -10.41
N GLN A 190 -5.80 18.85 -10.01
CA GLN A 190 -6.36 17.87 -10.93
C GLN A 190 -7.53 18.45 -11.74
N TRP A 191 -8.45 19.18 -11.10
CA TRP A 191 -9.57 19.85 -11.77
C TRP A 191 -9.13 20.96 -12.72
N LEU A 192 -8.09 21.72 -12.36
CA LEU A 192 -7.47 22.71 -13.27
C LEU A 192 -6.89 22.04 -14.53
N LEU A 193 -6.23 20.89 -14.37
CA LEU A 193 -5.71 20.10 -15.49
C LEU A 193 -6.84 19.54 -16.36
N LEU A 194 -7.93 19.04 -15.76
CA LEU A 194 -9.10 18.54 -16.48
C LEU A 194 -9.80 19.64 -17.29
N TRP A 195 -9.99 20.81 -16.68
CA TRP A 195 -10.56 21.96 -17.36
C TRP A 195 -9.69 22.37 -18.55
N SER A 196 -8.36 22.41 -18.35
CA SER A 196 -7.40 22.74 -19.40
C SER A 196 -7.36 21.69 -20.53
N ASP A 197 -7.45 20.39 -20.21
CA ASP A 197 -7.52 19.31 -21.21
C ASP A 197 -8.82 19.40 -22.04
N SER A 198 -9.93 19.75 -21.40
CA SER A 198 -11.22 19.95 -22.09
C SER A 198 -11.22 21.17 -23.03
N ALA A 199 -10.52 22.24 -22.63
CA ALA A 199 -10.37 23.46 -23.42
C ALA A 199 -9.33 23.34 -24.54
N SER A 200 -8.44 22.34 -24.46
CA SER A 200 -7.49 22.03 -25.53
C SER A 200 -8.25 21.62 -26.78
N ARG A 201 -8.14 22.41 -27.86
CA ARG A 201 -8.85 22.15 -29.12
C ARG A 201 -8.47 20.76 -29.64
N SER A 202 -9.43 19.86 -29.61
CA SER A 202 -9.34 18.57 -30.29
C SER A 202 -9.60 18.83 -31.76
N TYR A 203 -8.70 18.39 -32.63
CA TYR A 203 -9.03 18.14 -34.02
C TYR A 203 -9.26 16.63 -34.15
N GLU A 204 -10.41 16.24 -34.67
CA GLU A 204 -10.65 14.85 -35.09
C GLU A 204 -10.32 14.76 -36.58
N VAL A 205 -9.45 13.82 -36.93
CA VAL A 205 -9.19 13.48 -38.33
C VAL A 205 -10.16 12.36 -38.70
N ASP A 206 -11.10 12.64 -39.59
CA ASP A 206 -11.92 11.62 -40.25
C ASP A 206 -10.99 10.72 -41.07
N GLN A 207 -10.86 9.48 -40.61
CA GLN A 207 -9.88 8.53 -41.14
C GLN A 207 -10.33 7.88 -42.45
N THR A 208 -11.57 8.14 -42.89
CA THR A 208 -12.12 7.70 -44.18
C THR A 208 -12.02 8.77 -45.27
N SER A 209 -12.24 10.04 -44.91
CA SER A 209 -12.21 11.17 -45.88
C SER A 209 -10.92 11.99 -45.84
N GLY A 210 -10.08 11.83 -44.81
CA GLY A 210 -8.92 12.69 -44.55
C GLY A 210 -9.28 14.10 -44.08
N SER A 211 -10.56 14.37 -43.80
CA SER A 211 -11.02 15.68 -43.34
C SER A 211 -10.72 15.89 -41.86
N VAL A 212 -10.36 17.12 -41.49
CA VAL A 212 -10.12 17.50 -40.10
C VAL A 212 -11.34 18.27 -39.61
N SER A 213 -12.08 17.73 -38.65
CA SER A 213 -13.16 18.44 -37.98
C SER A 213 -12.63 19.07 -36.69
N PHE A 214 -12.67 20.39 -36.63
CA PHE A 214 -12.56 21.11 -35.37
C PHE A 214 -13.92 21.08 -34.69
N GLY A 215 -13.96 20.89 -33.36
CA GLY A 215 -15.19 20.67 -32.57
C GLY A 215 -16.31 21.73 -32.65
N ASN A 216 -16.21 22.71 -33.55
CA ASN A 216 -17.19 23.78 -33.78
C ASN A 216 -17.76 23.79 -35.22
N GLY A 217 -17.64 22.71 -36.00
CA GLY A 217 -18.22 22.63 -37.36
C GLY A 217 -17.51 23.48 -38.42
N VAL A 218 -16.29 23.95 -38.15
CA VAL A 218 -15.45 24.64 -39.13
C VAL A 218 -14.59 23.61 -39.86
N HIS A 219 -14.82 23.46 -41.16
CA HIS A 219 -13.95 22.69 -42.06
C HIS A 219 -12.82 23.60 -42.55
N GLY A 220 -11.57 23.25 -42.28
CA GLY A 220 -10.41 24.02 -42.73
C GLY A 220 -9.22 23.12 -43.04
N ALA A 221 -8.53 23.40 -44.15
CA ALA A 221 -7.29 22.72 -44.51
C ALA A 221 -6.14 23.17 -43.59
N VAL A 222 -5.28 22.22 -43.21
CA VAL A 222 -4.07 22.47 -42.42
C VAL A 222 -3.09 23.34 -43.23
N PRO A 223 -2.45 24.39 -42.66
CA PRO A 223 -1.35 25.08 -43.33
C PRO A 223 -0.14 24.14 -43.43
N PRO A 224 0.57 24.09 -44.57
CA PRO A 224 1.67 23.15 -44.76
C PRO A 224 2.91 23.63 -44.01
N THR A 225 3.09 23.22 -42.76
CA THR A 225 4.38 23.35 -42.08
C THR A 225 4.73 22.07 -41.32
N GLY A 226 5.61 21.28 -41.93
CA GLY A 226 6.31 20.16 -41.28
C GLY A 226 6.01 18.80 -41.92
N GLN A 227 7.04 18.20 -42.49
CA GLN A 227 7.03 16.90 -43.18
C GLN A 227 6.47 15.78 -42.29
N ASP A 228 5.28 15.27 -42.60
CA ASP A 228 4.88 13.89 -42.25
C ASP A 228 3.65 13.44 -43.06
N ASN A 229 3.77 13.49 -44.39
CA ASN A 229 2.81 12.84 -45.30
C ASN A 229 3.18 11.36 -45.54
N THR A 230 3.34 10.58 -44.48
CA THR A 230 3.38 9.12 -44.61
C THR A 230 1.96 8.57 -44.56
N LYS A 231 1.43 8.15 -45.72
CA LYS A 231 0.23 7.32 -45.79
C LYS A 231 0.50 6.04 -44.97
N VAL A 232 -0.03 5.99 -43.74
CA VAL A 232 0.00 4.78 -42.92
C VAL A 232 -0.95 3.77 -43.55
N SER A 233 -0.38 2.74 -44.18
CA SER A 233 -1.13 1.57 -44.63
C SER A 233 -1.62 0.81 -43.41
N TYR A 234 -2.93 0.81 -43.19
CA TYR A 234 -3.59 0.04 -42.14
C TYR A 234 -3.64 -1.43 -42.54
N GLY A 235 -2.59 -2.18 -42.20
CA GLY A 235 -2.69 -3.64 -42.17
C GLY A 235 -3.73 -4.06 -41.13
N SER A 236 -4.59 -5.03 -41.48
CA SER A 236 -5.51 -5.67 -40.54
C SER A 236 -4.72 -6.46 -39.48
N GLY A 237 -4.16 -5.76 -38.49
CA GLY A 237 -3.45 -6.38 -37.38
C GLY A 237 -4.42 -7.13 -36.46
N LYS A 238 -4.02 -8.32 -36.01
CA LYS A 238 -4.76 -9.07 -34.98
C LYS A 238 -4.77 -8.26 -33.67
N LYS A 239 -5.89 -8.28 -32.94
CA LYS A 239 -6.04 -7.66 -31.62
C LYS A 239 -4.89 -8.07 -30.69
N THR A 240 -4.21 -7.12 -30.05
CA THR A 240 -3.25 -7.38 -28.97
C THR A 240 -3.94 -7.20 -27.60
N TRP A 241 -3.65 -8.13 -26.70
CA TRP A 241 -4.21 -8.20 -25.34
C TRP A 241 -3.19 -7.77 -24.27
N ALA A 242 -2.03 -7.25 -24.69
CA ALA A 242 -0.90 -6.97 -23.81
C ALA A 242 -1.19 -5.98 -22.66
N TRP A 243 -2.22 -5.13 -22.78
CA TRP A 243 -2.61 -4.24 -21.69
C TRP A 243 -3.16 -4.99 -20.46
N LEU A 244 -3.48 -6.28 -20.56
CA LEU A 244 -3.81 -7.08 -19.37
C LEU A 244 -2.69 -7.11 -18.32
N ALA A 245 -1.45 -6.82 -18.73
CA ALA A 245 -0.31 -6.71 -17.82
C ALA A 245 -0.47 -5.60 -16.76
N ILE A 246 -1.38 -4.63 -16.94
CA ILE A 246 -1.58 -3.56 -15.95
C ILE A 246 -1.96 -4.12 -14.57
N GLY A 247 -2.70 -5.23 -14.52
CA GLY A 247 -3.07 -5.89 -13.26
C GLY A 247 -1.88 -6.49 -12.53
N PRO A 248 -1.19 -7.47 -13.12
CA PRO A 248 0.06 -8.02 -12.57
C PRO A 248 1.13 -6.97 -12.28
N PHE A 249 1.20 -5.90 -13.09
CA PHE A 249 2.07 -4.76 -12.82
C PHE A 249 1.70 -4.05 -11.52
N LEU A 250 0.42 -3.70 -11.32
CA LEU A 250 -0.05 -3.09 -10.08
C LEU A 250 0.09 -4.04 -8.88
N PHE A 251 -0.07 -5.34 -9.07
CA PHE A 251 0.17 -6.35 -8.04
C PHE A 251 1.61 -6.29 -7.54
N LEU A 252 2.60 -6.35 -8.45
CA LEU A 252 4.01 -6.22 -8.09
C LEU A 252 4.33 -4.86 -7.46
N GLN A 253 3.69 -3.77 -7.93
CA GLN A 253 3.85 -2.47 -7.28
C GLN A 253 3.36 -2.51 -5.83
N LEU A 254 2.15 -3.00 -5.57
CA LEU A 254 1.54 -3.00 -4.24
C LEU A 254 2.27 -3.93 -3.26
N VAL A 255 2.60 -5.15 -3.67
CA VAL A 255 3.15 -6.18 -2.78
C VAL A 255 4.64 -5.97 -2.54
N VAL A 256 5.41 -5.64 -3.59
CA VAL A 256 6.88 -5.64 -3.55
C VAL A 256 7.45 -4.23 -3.75
N LEU A 257 7.22 -3.63 -4.92
CA LEU A 257 8.07 -2.53 -5.41
C LEU A 257 7.77 -1.17 -4.77
N HIS A 258 6.56 -0.94 -4.27
CA HIS A 258 6.18 0.28 -3.53
C HIS A 258 6.09 0.04 -2.02
N ASN A 259 6.30 -1.19 -1.57
CA ASN A 259 5.99 -1.58 -0.20
C ASN A 259 7.17 -1.25 0.72
N VAL A 260 7.25 0.03 1.10
CA VAL A 260 8.32 0.57 1.96
C VAL A 260 8.37 -0.18 3.29
N GLY A 261 7.22 -0.45 3.92
CA GLY A 261 7.16 -1.21 5.18
C GLY A 261 7.75 -2.61 5.03
N ARG A 262 7.32 -3.37 4.00
CA ARG A 262 7.87 -4.70 3.71
C ARG A 262 9.38 -4.67 3.51
N LEU A 263 9.89 -3.74 2.71
CA LEU A 263 11.32 -3.69 2.43
C LEU A 263 12.14 -3.27 3.66
N ALA A 264 11.61 -2.38 4.51
CA ALA A 264 12.26 -1.96 5.76
C ALA A 264 12.44 -3.15 6.70
N VAL A 265 11.38 -3.96 6.84
CA VAL A 265 11.43 -5.20 7.64
C VAL A 265 12.49 -6.18 7.12
N LEU A 266 12.51 -6.44 5.81
CA LEU A 266 13.42 -7.42 5.21
C LEU A 266 14.89 -6.98 5.19
N THR A 267 15.17 -5.68 5.34
CA THR A 267 16.54 -5.13 5.29
C THR A 267 17.05 -4.62 6.63
N GLY A 268 16.15 -4.42 7.61
CA GLY A 268 16.44 -3.72 8.86
C GLY A 268 16.76 -2.23 8.67
N TRP A 269 16.54 -1.66 7.48
CA TRP A 269 16.71 -0.23 7.26
C TRP A 269 15.57 0.57 7.89
N SER A 270 15.85 1.80 8.33
CA SER A 270 14.79 2.73 8.74
C SER A 270 13.83 3.01 7.57
N LEU A 271 12.58 3.38 7.90
CA LEU A 271 11.55 3.65 6.88
C LEU A 271 11.98 4.73 5.89
N HIS A 272 12.64 5.79 6.34
CA HIS A 272 13.08 6.87 5.46
C HIS A 272 14.22 6.45 4.52
N ILE A 273 15.20 5.67 5.00
CA ILE A 273 16.28 5.13 4.16
C ILE A 273 15.71 4.16 3.12
N THR A 274 14.78 3.30 3.54
CA THR A 274 14.07 2.39 2.65
C THR A 274 13.29 3.15 1.58
N ALA A 275 12.56 4.19 1.97
CA ALA A 275 11.81 5.03 1.04
C ALA A 275 12.72 5.73 0.03
N ILE A 276 13.90 6.21 0.44
CA ILE A 276 14.91 6.77 -0.46
C ILE A 276 15.31 5.74 -1.52
N TRP A 277 15.60 4.49 -1.13
CA TRP A 277 15.99 3.46 -2.09
C TRP A 277 14.87 3.07 -3.05
N VAL A 278 13.64 2.95 -2.57
CA VAL A 278 12.45 2.72 -3.41
C VAL A 278 12.27 3.85 -4.41
N LEU A 279 12.32 5.10 -3.95
CA LEU A 279 12.19 6.29 -4.81
C LEU A 279 13.34 6.38 -5.82
N VAL A 280 14.58 6.12 -5.41
CA VAL A 280 15.74 6.09 -6.32
C VAL A 280 15.54 5.03 -7.41
N ALA A 281 15.10 3.82 -7.07
CA ALA A 281 14.81 2.78 -8.06
C ALA A 281 13.70 3.21 -9.04
N GLN A 282 12.63 3.84 -8.54
CA GLN A 282 11.54 4.39 -9.37
C GLN A 282 12.03 5.51 -10.29
N LEU A 283 12.88 6.40 -9.79
CA LEU A 283 13.47 7.50 -10.56
C LEU A 283 14.44 6.99 -11.62
N ILE A 284 15.26 5.99 -11.34
CA ILE A 284 16.11 5.35 -12.33
C ILE A 284 15.24 4.69 -13.42
N GLY A 285 14.19 3.96 -13.03
CA GLY A 285 13.21 3.42 -13.98
C GLY A 285 12.62 4.50 -14.89
N LEU A 286 12.21 5.64 -14.32
CA LEU A 286 11.68 6.79 -15.06
C LEU A 286 12.72 7.41 -16.00
N VAL A 287 13.95 7.61 -15.53
CA VAL A 287 15.09 8.12 -16.32
C VAL A 287 15.36 7.22 -17.53
N VAL A 288 15.42 5.91 -17.32
CA VAL A 288 15.68 4.93 -18.37
C VAL A 288 14.54 4.90 -19.38
N VAL A 289 13.28 4.93 -18.94
CA VAL A 289 12.11 5.04 -19.83
C VAL A 289 12.16 6.32 -20.67
N VAL A 290 12.39 7.48 -20.06
CA VAL A 290 12.50 8.76 -20.77
C VAL A 290 13.65 8.73 -21.79
N TRP A 291 14.80 8.17 -21.42
CA TRP A 291 15.94 8.01 -22.31
C TRP A 291 15.60 7.15 -23.54
N VAL A 292 14.96 5.98 -23.33
CA VAL A 292 14.55 5.10 -24.43
C VAL A 292 13.55 5.79 -25.36
N LEU A 293 12.55 6.48 -24.79
CA LEU A 293 11.52 7.19 -25.56
C LEU A 293 12.09 8.40 -26.33
N ILE A 294 13.11 9.08 -25.83
CA ILE A 294 13.78 10.18 -26.57
C ILE A 294 14.62 9.62 -27.72
N ARG A 295 15.31 8.50 -27.49
CA ARG A 295 16.16 7.87 -28.51
C ARG A 295 15.35 7.23 -29.63
N GLY A 296 14.09 6.88 -29.39
CA GLY A 296 13.25 6.21 -30.38
C GLY A 296 13.81 4.84 -30.77
N VAL A 297 14.18 4.04 -29.76
CA VAL A 297 14.83 2.74 -29.94
C VAL A 297 13.98 1.82 -30.84
N ARG A 298 14.65 1.19 -31.80
CA ARG A 298 14.06 0.19 -32.72
C ARG A 298 14.19 -1.21 -32.13
N PHE A 299 13.38 -2.16 -32.62
CA PHE A 299 13.39 -3.56 -32.18
C PHE A 299 13.11 -3.74 -30.68
N LEU A 300 12.09 -3.03 -30.17
CA LEU A 300 11.70 -3.07 -28.76
C LEU A 300 11.46 -4.49 -28.21
N TRP A 301 11.13 -5.47 -29.07
CA TRP A 301 10.92 -6.85 -28.65
C TRP A 301 12.16 -7.54 -28.08
N ILE A 302 13.36 -7.19 -28.54
CA ILE A 302 14.62 -7.73 -27.98
C ILE A 302 14.78 -7.23 -26.55
N TYR A 303 14.53 -5.94 -26.34
CA TYR A 303 14.56 -5.33 -25.01
C TYR A 303 13.42 -5.85 -24.12
N SER A 304 12.21 -6.06 -24.66
CA SER A 304 11.11 -6.70 -23.92
C SER A 304 11.47 -8.10 -23.47
N LEU A 305 12.17 -8.89 -24.30
CA LEU A 305 12.64 -10.22 -23.91
C LEU A 305 13.71 -10.13 -22.82
N LEU A 306 14.71 -9.26 -22.99
CA LEU A 306 15.80 -9.08 -22.03
C LEU A 306 15.30 -8.61 -20.66
N TYR A 307 14.55 -7.50 -20.62
CA TYR A 307 14.01 -6.96 -19.38
C TYR A 307 12.88 -7.83 -18.82
N GLY A 308 12.17 -8.59 -19.67
CA GLY A 308 11.25 -9.63 -19.23
C GLY A 308 11.94 -10.74 -18.45
N LEU A 309 13.05 -11.27 -18.98
CA LEU A 309 13.86 -12.26 -18.29
C LEU A 309 14.48 -11.70 -17.01
N LEU A 310 15.00 -10.47 -17.06
CA LEU A 310 15.56 -9.79 -15.88
C LEU A 310 14.50 -9.61 -14.78
N LEU A 311 13.27 -9.22 -15.14
CA LEU A 311 12.17 -9.08 -14.18
C LEU A 311 11.85 -10.44 -13.52
N ILE A 312 11.77 -11.52 -14.30
CA ILE A 312 11.49 -12.87 -13.78
C ILE A 312 12.58 -13.32 -12.81
N VAL A 313 13.85 -13.19 -13.21
CA VAL A 313 14.99 -13.57 -12.37
C VAL A 313 15.03 -12.74 -11.09
N ALA A 314 14.91 -11.42 -11.19
CA ALA A 314 14.93 -10.54 -10.03
C ALA A 314 13.74 -10.77 -9.08
N SER A 315 12.59 -11.21 -9.59
CA SER A 315 11.42 -11.57 -8.75
C SER A 315 11.61 -12.85 -7.95
N SER A 316 12.68 -13.60 -8.17
CA SER A 316 13.04 -14.76 -7.33
C SER A 316 13.85 -14.36 -6.09
N PHE A 317 14.22 -13.07 -5.96
CA PHE A 317 15.02 -12.51 -4.88
C PHE A 317 14.24 -11.47 -4.07
N THR A 318 12.93 -11.68 -3.92
CA THR A 318 12.03 -10.79 -3.15
C THR A 318 12.11 -11.00 -1.64
N HIS A 319 12.81 -12.05 -1.20
CA HIS A 319 13.18 -12.35 0.17
C HIS A 319 14.72 -12.37 0.27
N PRO A 320 15.35 -11.18 0.30
CA PRO A 320 16.79 -11.07 0.17
C PRO A 320 17.52 -11.58 1.42
N GLU A 321 18.67 -12.24 1.25
CA GLU A 321 19.54 -12.66 2.35
C GLU A 321 20.50 -11.55 2.82
N SER A 322 20.62 -10.48 2.02
CA SER A 322 21.45 -9.33 2.34
C SER A 322 20.89 -8.01 1.81
N ASN A 323 21.29 -6.90 2.44
CA ASN A 323 20.94 -5.54 2.01
C ASN A 323 21.40 -5.22 0.58
N GLY A 324 22.52 -5.78 0.14
CA GLY A 324 23.02 -5.63 -1.23
C GLY A 324 22.12 -6.33 -2.24
N GLU A 325 21.70 -7.54 -1.94
CA GLU A 325 20.76 -8.31 -2.76
C GLU A 325 19.39 -7.61 -2.85
N ALA A 326 18.87 -7.15 -1.72
CA ALA A 326 17.62 -6.39 -1.65
C ALA A 326 17.63 -5.19 -2.60
N PHE A 327 18.71 -4.40 -2.55
CA PHE A 327 18.86 -3.23 -3.43
C PHE A 327 18.95 -3.60 -4.91
N VAL A 328 19.75 -4.63 -5.25
CA VAL A 328 19.92 -5.08 -6.63
C VAL A 328 18.62 -5.63 -7.20
N ALA A 329 17.90 -6.46 -6.44
CA ALA A 329 16.61 -7.03 -6.84
C ALA A 329 15.56 -5.92 -7.04
N LEU A 330 15.41 -5.00 -6.08
CA LEU A 330 14.53 -3.84 -6.18
C LEU A 330 14.81 -3.01 -7.45
N LEU A 331 16.08 -2.65 -7.68
CA LEU A 331 16.47 -1.84 -8.82
C LEU A 331 16.20 -2.58 -10.14
N ALA A 332 16.59 -3.85 -10.24
CA ALA A 332 16.41 -4.67 -11.44
C ALA A 332 14.92 -4.85 -11.76
N MET A 333 14.09 -5.16 -10.76
CA MET A 333 12.65 -5.30 -10.93
C MET A 333 12.00 -3.98 -11.32
N GLN A 334 12.31 -2.87 -10.62
CA GLN A 334 11.68 -1.58 -10.87
C GLN A 334 11.99 -1.03 -12.26
N VAL A 335 13.25 -1.10 -12.69
CA VAL A 335 13.67 -0.67 -14.04
C VAL A 335 13.01 -1.54 -15.09
N SER A 336 13.01 -2.86 -14.90
CA SER A 336 12.43 -3.79 -15.86
C SER A 336 10.91 -3.62 -15.99
N ALA A 337 10.18 -3.53 -14.88
CA ALA A 337 8.74 -3.30 -14.87
C ALA A 337 8.37 -1.96 -15.52
N SER A 338 9.12 -0.90 -15.23
CA SER A 338 8.94 0.44 -15.82
C SER A 338 9.15 0.44 -17.34
N LEU A 339 10.19 -0.23 -17.82
CA LEU A 339 10.44 -0.40 -19.25
C LEU A 339 9.37 -1.24 -19.93
N LEU A 340 8.98 -2.37 -19.34
CA LEU A 340 7.99 -3.27 -19.94
C LEU A 340 6.63 -2.60 -20.06
N ILE A 341 6.15 -1.86 -19.05
CA ILE A 341 4.87 -1.14 -19.17
C ILE A 341 4.94 -0.03 -20.23
N ALA A 342 6.07 0.69 -20.32
CA ALA A 342 6.29 1.68 -21.37
C ALA A 342 6.33 1.05 -22.77
N PHE A 343 6.94 -0.13 -22.91
CA PHE A 343 7.01 -0.90 -24.15
C PHE A 343 5.64 -1.45 -24.57
N ILE A 344 4.81 -1.88 -23.62
CA ILE A 344 3.42 -2.28 -23.89
C ILE A 344 2.65 -1.10 -24.48
N ILE A 345 2.74 0.08 -23.84
CA ILE A 345 2.11 1.31 -24.33
C ILE A 345 2.65 1.69 -25.73
N ALA A 346 3.96 1.53 -25.96
CA ALA A 346 4.60 1.74 -27.26
C ALA A 346 4.07 0.81 -28.35
N GLY A 347 3.91 -0.47 -28.03
CA GLY A 347 3.37 -1.47 -28.94
C GLY A 347 1.97 -1.11 -29.42
N TYR A 348 1.11 -0.65 -28.51
CA TYR A 348 -0.23 -0.17 -28.88
C TYR A 348 -0.20 1.09 -29.75
N ALA A 349 0.71 2.02 -29.48
CA ALA A 349 0.87 3.23 -30.28
C ALA A 349 1.35 2.93 -31.72
N ALA A 350 2.26 1.95 -31.86
CA ALA A 350 2.83 1.56 -33.15
C ALA A 350 1.91 0.64 -33.99
N GLY A 351 0.90 -0.01 -33.38
CA GLY A 351 0.04 -1.04 -34.00
C GLY A 351 -1.08 -0.54 -34.93
N GLY A 352 -1.13 0.75 -35.27
CA GLY A 352 -1.99 1.26 -36.35
C GLY A 352 -3.50 1.03 -36.19
N GLY A 353 -4.08 1.31 -35.01
CA GLY A 353 -5.54 1.33 -34.80
C GLY A 353 -6.23 -0.02 -34.65
N SER A 354 -5.66 -1.10 -35.18
CA SER A 354 -6.13 -2.46 -34.97
C SER A 354 -5.84 -2.91 -33.51
N GLY A 355 -6.88 -3.19 -32.73
CA GLY A 355 -6.75 -3.57 -31.30
C GLY A 355 -7.16 -2.50 -30.28
N ARG A 356 -7.59 -1.29 -30.70
CA ARG A 356 -8.08 -0.24 -29.77
C ARG A 356 -9.30 -0.66 -28.95
N SER A 357 -10.21 -1.46 -29.53
CA SER A 357 -11.34 -2.05 -28.80
C SER A 357 -10.93 -3.15 -27.82
N ALA A 358 -9.75 -3.74 -27.97
CA ALA A 358 -9.24 -4.78 -27.08
C ALA A 358 -8.61 -4.19 -25.81
N ILE A 359 -8.11 -2.94 -25.81
CA ILE A 359 -7.51 -2.30 -24.62
C ILE A 359 -8.45 -2.35 -23.42
N MET A 360 -9.73 -2.03 -23.64
CA MET A 360 -10.73 -1.98 -22.55
C MET A 360 -11.03 -3.36 -21.97
N VAL A 361 -11.14 -4.38 -22.82
CA VAL A 361 -11.39 -5.76 -22.37
C VAL A 361 -10.13 -6.35 -21.72
N ALA A 362 -8.95 -6.09 -22.30
CA ALA A 362 -7.67 -6.46 -21.72
C ALA A 362 -7.47 -5.81 -20.33
N ASN A 363 -7.87 -4.54 -20.17
CA ASN A 363 -7.87 -3.86 -18.88
C ASN A 363 -8.76 -4.58 -17.87
N GLY A 364 -10.00 -4.94 -18.26
CA GLY A 364 -10.89 -5.70 -17.39
C GLY A 364 -10.28 -7.03 -16.93
N ILE A 365 -9.70 -7.79 -17.86
CA ILE A 365 -8.99 -9.05 -17.52
C ILE A 365 -7.81 -8.79 -16.58
N GLY A 366 -7.00 -7.76 -16.86
CA GLY A 366 -5.88 -7.38 -16.00
C GLY A 366 -6.34 -7.04 -14.59
N MET A 367 -7.41 -6.24 -14.46
CA MET A 367 -7.96 -5.87 -13.15
C MET A 367 -8.52 -7.07 -12.38
N LEU A 368 -9.11 -8.06 -13.05
CA LEU A 368 -9.47 -9.32 -12.41
C LEU A 368 -8.24 -10.13 -11.98
N LEU A 369 -7.19 -10.16 -12.79
CA LEU A 369 -5.92 -10.82 -12.41
C LEU A 369 -5.31 -10.16 -11.17
N LEU A 370 -5.35 -8.82 -11.05
CA LEU A 370 -4.91 -8.12 -9.83
C LEU A 370 -5.64 -8.66 -8.59
N VAL A 371 -6.97 -8.75 -8.64
CA VAL A 371 -7.77 -9.27 -7.51
C VAL A 371 -7.44 -10.73 -7.21
N VAL A 372 -7.40 -11.58 -8.23
CA VAL A 372 -7.09 -13.00 -8.07
C VAL A 372 -5.71 -13.21 -7.46
N MET A 373 -4.71 -12.41 -7.87
CA MET A 373 -3.36 -12.50 -7.34
C MET A 373 -3.28 -11.98 -5.89
N LEU A 374 -3.97 -10.89 -5.55
CA LEU A 374 -4.05 -10.41 -4.17
C LEU A 374 -4.77 -11.41 -3.25
N LEU A 375 -5.89 -11.99 -3.70
CA LEU A 375 -6.57 -13.05 -2.95
C LEU A 375 -5.65 -14.26 -2.78
N GLY A 376 -5.01 -14.72 -3.86
CA GLY A 376 -4.07 -15.84 -3.82
C GLY A 376 -2.85 -15.61 -2.91
N TYR A 377 -2.44 -14.36 -2.74
CA TYR A 377 -1.31 -13.97 -1.89
C TYR A 377 -1.67 -14.02 -0.39
N TYR A 378 -2.91 -13.73 -0.02
CA TYR A 378 -3.35 -13.73 1.38
C TYR A 378 -4.05 -15.02 1.80
N VAL A 379 -4.63 -15.77 0.86
CA VAL A 379 -5.37 -16.99 1.18
C VAL A 379 -4.46 -18.10 1.74
N VAL A 380 -3.13 -18.03 1.52
CA VAL A 380 -2.15 -18.95 2.15
C VAL A 380 -2.20 -18.91 3.68
N HIS A 381 -2.66 -17.79 4.27
CA HIS A 381 -2.88 -17.63 5.71
C HIS A 381 -4.24 -18.17 6.18
N GLN A 382 -5.01 -18.81 5.29
CA GLN A 382 -6.31 -19.41 5.60
C GLN A 382 -6.43 -20.86 5.11
N ILE A 383 -5.74 -21.24 4.02
CA ILE A 383 -5.78 -22.59 3.43
C ILE A 383 -4.38 -23.05 2.97
N LYS A 384 -4.12 -24.37 3.01
CA LYS A 384 -2.80 -24.92 2.65
C LYS A 384 -2.74 -24.94 1.14
N LEU A 385 -1.80 -24.19 0.57
CA LEU A 385 -1.55 -24.17 -0.86
C LEU A 385 -0.18 -24.78 -1.17
N PRO A 386 -0.01 -25.40 -2.35
CA PRO A 386 1.26 -26.04 -2.73
C PRO A 386 2.29 -25.03 -3.26
N TYR A 387 2.26 -23.78 -2.77
CA TYR A 387 3.15 -22.70 -3.20
C TYR A 387 3.40 -21.68 -2.09
N ASP A 388 4.53 -20.97 -2.16
CA ASP A 388 4.80 -19.76 -1.39
C ASP A 388 4.41 -18.49 -2.17
N ASN A 389 4.36 -17.35 -1.48
CA ASN A 389 3.98 -16.09 -2.07
C ASN A 389 4.92 -15.61 -3.20
N THR A 390 6.19 -16.05 -3.20
CA THR A 390 7.15 -15.74 -4.27
C THR A 390 6.71 -16.30 -5.63
N VAL A 391 6.00 -17.44 -5.65
CA VAL A 391 5.44 -17.99 -6.90
C VAL A 391 4.49 -17.01 -7.59
N LEU A 392 3.65 -16.28 -6.84
CA LEU A 392 2.73 -15.30 -7.41
C LEU A 392 3.46 -14.06 -7.94
N GLU A 393 4.52 -13.64 -7.25
CA GLU A 393 5.40 -12.54 -7.68
C GLU A 393 6.09 -12.89 -9.02
N ILE A 394 6.66 -14.09 -9.12
CA ILE A 394 7.26 -14.60 -10.36
C ILE A 394 6.19 -14.75 -11.46
N ALA A 395 5.00 -15.27 -11.14
CA ALA A 395 3.91 -15.40 -12.11
C ALA A 395 3.51 -14.03 -12.68
N ALA A 396 3.44 -12.99 -11.84
CA ALA A 396 3.16 -11.63 -12.28
C ALA A 396 4.24 -11.11 -13.24
N ALA A 397 5.52 -11.32 -12.88
CA ALA A 397 6.66 -10.98 -13.73
C ALA A 397 6.61 -11.68 -15.11
N VAL A 398 6.27 -12.97 -15.13
CA VAL A 398 6.11 -13.76 -16.37
C VAL A 398 5.00 -13.17 -17.24
N ILE A 399 3.83 -12.87 -16.66
CA ILE A 399 2.71 -12.30 -17.43
C ILE A 399 3.08 -10.94 -18.03
N ILE A 400 3.75 -10.07 -17.26
CA ILE A 400 4.22 -8.76 -17.73
C ILE A 400 5.25 -8.94 -18.87
N ALA A 401 6.20 -9.85 -18.70
CA ALA A 401 7.23 -10.14 -19.70
C ALA A 401 6.62 -10.63 -21.03
N VAL A 402 5.70 -11.60 -20.96
CA VAL A 402 4.99 -12.14 -22.13
C VAL A 402 4.19 -11.03 -22.83
N CYS A 403 3.45 -10.23 -22.07
CA CYS A 403 2.70 -9.10 -22.63
C CYS A 403 3.61 -8.06 -23.28
N GLY A 404 4.75 -7.76 -22.67
CA GLY A 404 5.78 -6.88 -23.21
C GLY A 404 6.27 -7.34 -24.58
N VAL A 405 6.63 -8.61 -24.70
CA VAL A 405 7.07 -9.21 -25.98
C VAL A 405 5.94 -9.20 -27.00
N LEU A 406 4.73 -9.63 -26.63
CA LEU A 406 3.58 -9.65 -27.55
C LEU A 406 3.21 -8.26 -28.08
N ALA A 407 3.35 -7.22 -27.26
CA ALA A 407 3.10 -5.83 -27.67
C ALA A 407 4.12 -5.33 -28.69
N THR A 408 5.38 -5.75 -28.59
CA THR A 408 6.50 -5.15 -29.33
C THR A 408 6.98 -5.96 -30.52
N VAL A 409 6.74 -7.28 -30.58
CA VAL A 409 7.18 -8.16 -31.71
C VAL A 409 6.64 -7.69 -33.06
N ARG A 410 5.46 -7.05 -33.06
CA ARG A 410 4.83 -6.52 -34.28
C ARG A 410 4.91 -4.99 -34.40
N ALA A 411 5.52 -4.32 -33.43
CA ALA A 411 5.68 -2.87 -33.45
C ALA A 411 6.73 -2.50 -34.50
N ARG A 412 6.31 -1.85 -35.59
CA ARG A 412 7.20 -1.42 -36.69
C ARG A 412 7.62 0.06 -36.58
N GLY A 413 7.11 0.80 -35.59
CA GLY A 413 7.43 2.20 -35.34
C GLY A 413 8.17 2.41 -34.03
N SER A 414 8.86 3.55 -33.89
CA SER A 414 9.42 4.01 -32.62
C SER A 414 8.50 5.05 -31.97
N LEU A 415 8.32 4.94 -30.65
CA LEU A 415 7.80 6.06 -29.87
C LEU A 415 8.91 7.11 -29.73
N THR A 416 8.64 8.34 -30.15
CA THR A 416 9.54 9.46 -29.92
C THR A 416 8.85 10.54 -29.09
N VAL A 417 9.52 10.97 -28.03
CA VAL A 417 9.10 12.12 -27.21
C VAL A 417 10.09 13.26 -27.30
N SER A 418 9.66 14.47 -26.94
CA SER A 418 10.55 15.64 -26.96
C SER A 418 11.72 15.48 -26.00
N ARG A 419 12.94 15.85 -26.42
CA ARG A 419 14.12 15.91 -25.54
C ARG A 419 13.92 16.82 -24.31
N LYS A 420 13.00 17.79 -24.40
CA LYS A 420 12.65 18.66 -23.27
C LYS A 420 12.06 17.90 -22.08
N LEU A 421 11.60 16.66 -22.26
CA LEU A 421 11.04 15.84 -21.19
C LEU A 421 12.04 15.33 -20.16
N TRP A 422 13.35 15.53 -20.35
CA TRP A 422 14.33 15.35 -19.28
C TRP A 422 14.00 16.17 -18.02
N ILE A 423 13.20 17.24 -18.15
CA ILE A 423 12.70 18.01 -17.02
C ILE A 423 11.85 17.18 -16.05
N VAL A 424 11.15 16.14 -16.51
CA VAL A 424 10.25 15.34 -15.66
C VAL A 424 11.03 14.51 -14.65
N PRO A 425 11.98 13.63 -15.04
CA PRO A 425 12.81 12.94 -14.06
C PRO A 425 13.66 13.91 -13.24
N ALA A 426 14.15 15.00 -13.83
CA ALA A 426 14.91 16.03 -13.08
C ALA A 426 14.09 16.66 -11.95
N LEU A 427 12.82 17.03 -12.19
CA LEU A 427 11.92 17.53 -11.16
C LEU A 427 11.47 16.42 -10.20
N SER A 428 11.38 15.18 -10.67
CA SER A 428 10.98 14.04 -9.82
C SER A 428 12.05 13.71 -8.75
N VAL A 429 13.30 14.16 -8.92
CA VAL A 429 14.32 14.10 -7.85
C VAL A 429 13.86 14.85 -6.60
N LEU A 430 13.03 15.89 -6.73
CA LEU A 430 12.46 16.60 -5.58
C LEU A 430 11.54 15.72 -4.72
N LEU A 431 11.03 14.60 -5.26
CA LEU A 431 10.24 13.63 -4.50
C LEU A 431 11.07 12.90 -3.44
N LEU A 432 12.41 12.96 -3.50
CA LEU A 432 13.29 12.46 -2.44
C LEU A 432 13.32 13.39 -1.22
N LEU A 433 12.97 14.68 -1.38
CA LEU A 433 13.12 15.67 -0.31
C LEU A 433 12.36 15.31 0.97
N PRO A 434 11.10 14.83 0.94
CA PRO A 434 10.41 14.44 2.16
C PRO A 434 11.12 13.30 2.90
N SER A 435 11.57 12.27 2.20
CA SER A 435 12.28 11.14 2.82
C SER A 435 13.69 11.52 3.29
N LEU A 436 14.39 12.42 2.57
CA LEU A 436 15.68 12.97 3.02
C LEU A 436 15.52 13.85 4.26
N ALA A 437 14.50 14.71 4.28
CA ALA A 437 14.18 15.55 5.44
C ALA A 437 13.78 14.67 6.63
N GLY A 438 12.96 13.64 6.42
CA GLY A 438 12.61 12.66 7.43
C GLY A 438 13.82 11.89 7.96
N ALA A 439 14.74 11.46 7.08
CA ALA A 439 15.97 10.80 7.52
C ALA A 439 16.89 11.71 8.35
N ILE A 440 16.92 13.02 8.06
CA ILE A 440 17.69 14.02 8.83
C ILE A 440 16.99 14.34 10.16
N ALA A 441 15.66 14.44 10.14
CA ALA A 441 14.84 14.74 11.31
C ALA A 441 14.53 13.51 12.16
N TRP A 442 14.99 12.32 11.74
CA TRP A 442 14.73 11.07 12.43
C TRP A 442 15.30 11.13 13.84
N HIS A 443 14.44 10.86 14.81
CA HIS A 443 14.81 10.75 16.21
C HIS A 443 14.80 9.27 16.57
N GLU A 444 15.95 8.76 16.97
CA GLU A 444 16.02 7.41 17.52
C GLU A 444 15.44 7.48 18.93
N PRO A 445 14.42 6.67 19.26
CA PRO A 445 13.72 6.81 20.53
C PRO A 445 14.65 6.69 21.73
N GLU A 446 14.45 7.53 22.74
CA GLU A 446 15.33 7.57 23.91
C GLU A 446 15.10 6.37 24.84
N VAL A 447 16.17 5.98 25.54
CA VAL A 447 16.14 4.92 26.54
C VAL A 447 16.45 5.54 27.89
N ASP A 448 15.60 5.28 28.88
CA ASP A 448 15.83 5.59 30.29
C ASP A 448 16.62 4.46 30.95
N THR A 449 17.57 4.77 31.81
CA THR A 449 18.31 3.76 32.58
C THR A 449 17.50 3.13 33.70
N GLY A 450 16.35 3.71 34.07
CA GLY A 450 15.47 3.22 35.12
C GLY A 450 16.04 3.31 36.53
N ASP A 451 15.20 3.07 37.54
CA ASP A 451 15.54 3.13 38.97
C ASP A 451 15.32 1.78 39.69
N GLY A 452 15.02 0.70 38.95
CA GLY A 452 14.57 -0.59 39.48
C GLY A 452 13.05 -0.65 39.66
N PHE A 453 12.57 -1.58 40.49
CA PHE A 453 11.14 -1.67 40.81
C PHE A 453 10.62 -0.44 41.58
N PRO A 454 9.33 -0.07 41.44
CA PRO A 454 8.28 -0.74 40.66
C PRO A 454 8.35 -0.46 39.16
N VAL A 455 7.83 -1.39 38.36
CA VAL A 455 7.77 -1.30 36.90
C VAL A 455 6.32 -1.51 36.46
N ARG A 456 5.83 -0.63 35.58
CA ARG A 456 4.52 -0.79 34.94
C ARG A 456 4.65 -1.54 33.62
N VAL A 457 3.94 -2.66 33.51
CA VAL A 457 3.90 -3.48 32.29
C VAL A 457 2.50 -3.48 31.68
N MET A 458 2.43 -3.56 30.36
CA MET A 458 1.17 -3.59 29.60
C MET A 458 1.19 -4.70 28.55
N THR A 459 0.06 -5.34 28.31
CA THR A 459 -0.18 -6.13 27.09
C THR A 459 -1.37 -5.61 26.32
N TYR A 460 -1.26 -5.58 25.00
CA TYR A 460 -2.31 -5.06 24.13
C TYR A 460 -2.29 -5.66 22.72
N ASN A 461 -3.33 -6.43 22.38
CA ASN A 461 -3.58 -6.85 21.01
C ASN A 461 -4.13 -5.64 20.22
N LEU A 462 -3.44 -5.27 19.12
CA LEU A 462 -3.74 -4.06 18.35
C LEU A 462 -4.72 -4.28 17.20
N HIS A 463 -5.23 -5.49 16.98
CA HIS A 463 -6.18 -5.79 15.92
C HIS A 463 -5.72 -5.27 14.54
N ASN A 464 -4.44 -5.48 14.22
CA ASN A 464 -3.80 -4.98 12.99
C ASN A 464 -3.90 -3.47 12.77
N GLY A 465 -4.12 -2.69 13.83
CA GLY A 465 -4.29 -1.23 13.81
C GLY A 465 -5.74 -0.77 13.66
N PHE A 466 -6.72 -1.68 13.59
CA PHE A 466 -8.11 -1.37 13.31
C PHE A 466 -8.95 -1.32 14.59
N ASN A 467 -9.76 -0.28 14.71
CA ASN A 467 -10.75 -0.19 15.77
C ASN A 467 -11.95 -1.12 15.50
N THR A 468 -12.87 -1.21 16.45
CA THR A 468 -14.09 -2.05 16.37
C THR A 468 -15.05 -1.68 15.24
N ASP A 469 -14.90 -0.49 14.63
CA ASP A 469 -15.67 -0.06 13.46
C ASP A 469 -14.94 -0.32 12.11
N GLY A 470 -13.72 -0.88 12.15
CA GLY A 470 -12.88 -1.15 10.99
C GLY A 470 -12.14 0.08 10.44
N TYR A 471 -11.96 1.12 11.26
CA TYR A 471 -11.11 2.28 10.97
C TYR A 471 -9.67 1.99 11.39
N LEU A 472 -8.69 2.28 10.51
CA LEU A 472 -7.27 2.19 10.86
C LEU A 472 -6.89 3.37 11.78
N GLY A 473 -6.93 3.17 13.09
CA GLY A 473 -6.95 4.20 14.13
C GLY A 473 -5.67 4.32 14.94
N MET A 474 -4.54 4.59 14.28
CA MET A 474 -3.21 4.54 14.92
C MET A 474 -3.02 5.54 16.08
N GLU A 475 -3.53 6.77 15.96
CA GLU A 475 -3.44 7.76 17.05
C GLU A 475 -4.23 7.32 18.28
N ALA A 476 -5.43 6.76 18.12
CA ALA A 476 -6.23 6.27 19.24
C ALA A 476 -5.53 5.12 19.98
N LEU A 477 -4.82 4.24 19.26
CA LEU A 477 -4.01 3.19 19.88
C LEU A 477 -2.82 3.77 20.65
N ALA A 478 -2.13 4.76 20.08
CA ALA A 478 -1.04 5.44 20.75
C ALA A 478 -1.50 6.20 22.00
N GLU A 479 -2.62 6.93 21.94
CA GLU A 479 -3.20 7.64 23.07
C GLU A 479 -3.54 6.69 24.22
N VAL A 480 -4.11 5.51 23.95
CA VAL A 480 -4.37 4.49 24.98
C VAL A 480 -3.09 4.03 25.69
N ILE A 481 -2.01 3.83 24.93
CA ILE A 481 -0.70 3.42 25.50
C ILE A 481 -0.09 4.59 26.28
N GLU A 482 -0.10 5.80 25.72
CA GLU A 482 0.43 7.02 26.32
C GLU A 482 -0.27 7.36 27.65
N GLU A 483 -1.60 7.32 27.69
CA GLU A 483 -2.41 7.56 28.90
C GLU A 483 -2.24 6.47 29.96
N SER A 484 -1.86 5.25 29.56
CA SER A 484 -1.58 4.14 30.48
C SER A 484 -0.18 4.26 31.12
N GLU A 485 0.70 5.07 30.54
CA GLU A 485 2.08 5.31 30.98
C GLU A 485 2.90 4.03 31.28
N PRO A 486 2.87 2.97 30.44
CA PRO A 486 3.67 1.78 30.71
C PRO A 486 5.16 2.05 30.51
N ASP A 487 5.98 1.39 31.31
CA ASP A 487 7.43 1.36 31.10
C ASP A 487 7.79 0.34 30.02
N ILE A 488 7.05 -0.78 29.98
CA ILE A 488 7.20 -1.86 29.00
C ILE A 488 5.82 -2.26 28.49
N VAL A 489 5.64 -2.29 27.17
CA VAL A 489 4.41 -2.79 26.53
C VAL A 489 4.71 -3.93 25.57
N VAL A 490 3.92 -4.98 25.71
CA VAL A 490 3.89 -6.14 24.83
C VAL A 490 2.70 -6.02 23.88
N LEU A 491 2.93 -6.17 22.58
CA LEU A 491 1.91 -5.99 21.55
C LEU A 491 1.72 -7.26 20.71
N GLN A 492 0.48 -7.53 20.33
CA GLN A 492 0.10 -8.60 19.39
C GLN A 492 -0.52 -8.03 18.12
N GLU A 493 -0.55 -8.86 17.06
CA GLU A 493 -1.14 -8.55 15.76
C GLU A 493 -0.50 -7.36 15.04
N ILE A 494 0.82 -7.28 15.14
CA ILE A 494 1.59 -6.19 14.57
C ILE A 494 1.89 -6.49 13.10
N SER A 495 1.13 -5.85 12.20
CA SER A 495 1.41 -5.85 10.77
C SER A 495 2.46 -4.80 10.37
N ARG A 496 3.45 -5.21 9.59
CA ARG A 496 4.54 -4.38 9.07
C ARG A 496 4.65 -4.44 7.56
N GLY A 497 3.68 -3.85 6.86
CA GLY A 497 3.68 -3.76 5.40
C GLY A 497 2.73 -4.72 4.68
N TRP A 498 1.82 -5.42 5.38
CA TRP A 498 0.74 -6.13 4.69
C TRP A 498 -0.18 -5.17 3.93
N VAL A 499 -0.56 -5.54 2.71
CA VAL A 499 -1.50 -4.80 1.86
C VAL A 499 -2.89 -4.74 2.50
N ILE A 500 -3.31 -5.80 3.21
CA ILE A 500 -4.57 -5.84 3.97
C ILE A 500 -4.57 -4.91 5.20
N SER A 501 -3.41 -4.35 5.57
CA SER A 501 -3.27 -3.32 6.61
C SER A 501 -2.78 -2.00 6.01
N GLY A 502 -3.07 -1.75 4.72
CA GLY A 502 -2.76 -0.49 4.04
C GLY A 502 -1.29 -0.30 3.69
N ARG A 503 -0.44 -1.33 3.87
CA ARG A 503 1.03 -1.29 3.76
C ARG A 503 1.69 -0.40 4.82
N LEU A 504 1.03 -0.23 5.97
CA LEU A 504 1.56 0.46 7.14
C LEU A 504 2.58 -0.43 7.87
N ASP A 505 3.68 0.17 8.32
CA ASP A 505 4.54 -0.35 9.38
C ASP A 505 4.08 0.19 10.74
N ILE A 506 3.18 -0.55 11.39
CA ILE A 506 2.56 -0.19 12.68
C ILE A 506 3.62 0.04 13.74
N LEU A 507 4.61 -0.85 13.79
CA LEU A 507 5.59 -0.89 14.87
C LEU A 507 6.51 0.32 14.83
N THR A 508 7.05 0.63 13.65
CA THR A 508 7.91 1.82 13.49
C THR A 508 7.13 3.11 13.74
N TRP A 509 5.85 3.16 13.33
CA TRP A 509 5.01 4.33 13.58
C TRP A 509 4.75 4.54 15.08
N LEU A 510 4.36 3.50 15.82
CA LEU A 510 4.11 3.58 17.26
C LEU A 510 5.37 3.92 18.05
N SER A 511 6.49 3.29 17.72
CA SER A 511 7.78 3.56 18.36
C SER A 511 8.18 5.03 18.27
N GLN A 512 7.98 5.66 17.11
CA GLN A 512 8.24 7.09 16.92
C GLN A 512 7.23 7.98 17.64
N ARG A 513 5.94 7.60 17.67
CA ARG A 513 4.87 8.39 18.30
C ARG A 513 4.92 8.35 19.83
N LEU A 514 5.36 7.24 20.39
CA LEU A 514 5.44 6.98 21.84
C LEU A 514 6.84 7.23 22.42
N ASP A 515 7.82 7.49 21.57
CA ASP A 515 9.24 7.61 21.96
C ASP A 515 9.73 6.38 22.74
N MET A 516 9.40 5.18 22.23
CA MET A 516 9.81 3.91 22.84
C MET A 516 10.50 3.03 21.80
N PRO A 517 11.76 2.62 22.03
CA PRO A 517 12.42 1.59 21.22
C PRO A 517 11.64 0.28 21.21
N TYR A 518 11.81 -0.51 20.15
CA TYR A 518 11.07 -1.76 19.98
C TYR A 518 11.91 -2.97 19.60
N ILE A 519 11.36 -4.14 19.89
CA ILE A 519 11.77 -5.45 19.39
C ILE A 519 10.64 -6.01 18.54
N SER A 520 10.98 -6.53 17.35
CA SER A 520 10.03 -7.21 16.46
C SER A 520 10.10 -8.72 16.67
N GLY A 521 8.94 -9.34 16.91
CA GLY A 521 8.76 -10.77 17.10
C GLY A 521 7.88 -11.41 16.01
N PRO A 522 8.36 -11.54 14.76
CA PRO A 522 7.57 -12.10 13.68
C PRO A 522 7.22 -13.57 13.96
N THR A 523 5.99 -13.98 13.63
CA THR A 523 5.50 -15.35 13.85
C THR A 523 4.97 -15.97 12.57
N ALA A 524 4.05 -15.31 11.86
CA ALA A 524 3.40 -15.86 10.66
C ALA A 524 4.28 -15.78 9.41
N ASP A 525 4.73 -14.58 9.11
CA ASP A 525 5.76 -14.26 8.11
C ASP A 525 6.61 -13.11 8.68
N PRO A 526 7.68 -12.65 8.02
CA PRO A 526 8.52 -11.57 8.55
C PRO A 526 7.77 -10.27 8.90
N LEU A 527 6.58 -10.06 8.34
CA LEU A 527 5.78 -8.85 8.42
C LEU A 527 4.68 -8.89 9.48
N TRP A 528 4.46 -10.01 10.18
CA TRP A 528 3.38 -10.09 11.18
C TRP A 528 3.78 -10.88 12.42
N GLY A 529 3.44 -10.37 13.60
CA GLY A 529 3.63 -11.09 14.86
C GLY A 529 3.49 -10.22 16.10
N ASN A 530 4.33 -10.51 17.09
CA ASN A 530 4.38 -9.83 18.37
C ASN A 530 5.43 -8.70 18.36
N ALA A 531 5.37 -7.82 19.35
CA ALA A 531 6.42 -6.85 19.61
C ALA A 531 6.54 -6.53 21.10
N ILE A 532 7.69 -5.99 21.48
CA ILE A 532 7.93 -5.40 22.80
C ILE A 532 8.41 -3.97 22.56
N LEU A 533 7.78 -2.98 23.19
CA LEU A 533 8.32 -1.62 23.30
C LEU A 533 8.71 -1.39 24.75
N SER A 534 9.86 -0.77 24.97
CA SER A 534 10.42 -0.58 26.31
C SER A 534 11.07 0.79 26.41
N ARG A 535 10.78 1.55 27.47
CA ARG A 535 11.55 2.75 27.83
C ARG A 535 12.96 2.41 28.30
N TYR A 536 13.15 1.19 28.79
CA TYR A 536 14.42 0.72 29.35
C TYR A 536 15.28 -0.05 28.33
N PRO A 537 16.61 -0.16 28.53
CA PRO A 537 17.49 -0.84 27.60
C PRO A 537 17.18 -2.33 27.55
N VAL A 538 17.06 -2.85 26.33
CA VAL A 538 17.00 -4.29 26.08
C VAL A 538 18.43 -4.83 26.00
N VAL A 539 18.79 -5.74 26.90
CA VAL A 539 20.13 -6.34 26.98
C VAL A 539 20.30 -7.42 25.91
N GLU A 540 19.32 -8.32 25.81
CA GLU A 540 19.26 -9.38 24.82
C GLU A 540 17.82 -9.78 24.56
N TYR A 541 17.56 -10.36 23.38
CA TYR A 541 16.26 -10.92 23.06
C TYR A 541 16.38 -12.11 22.11
N VAL A 542 15.34 -12.94 22.11
CA VAL A 542 15.22 -14.12 21.26
C VAL A 542 13.76 -14.34 20.85
N ASN A 543 13.56 -14.82 19.62
CA ASN A 543 12.26 -15.20 19.08
C ASN A 543 12.18 -16.73 18.97
N HIS A 544 11.06 -17.30 19.41
CA HIS A 544 10.79 -18.73 19.35
C HIS A 544 9.46 -19.00 18.66
N GLU A 545 9.45 -20.01 17.79
CA GLU A 545 8.21 -20.54 17.21
C GLU A 545 7.48 -21.46 18.20
N LEU A 546 6.16 -21.40 18.20
CA LEU A 546 5.28 -22.28 18.95
C LEU A 546 4.71 -23.38 18.05
N PRO A 547 4.44 -24.59 18.58
CA PRO A 547 3.77 -25.65 17.85
C PRO A 547 2.27 -25.36 17.65
N PRO A 548 1.62 -26.08 16.72
CA PRO A 548 2.22 -26.87 15.66
C PRO A 548 2.74 -25.97 14.53
N ARG A 549 3.77 -26.44 13.82
CA ARG A 549 4.44 -25.66 12.75
C ARG A 549 3.73 -25.70 11.39
N ASP A 550 2.55 -26.28 11.34
CA ASP A 550 1.75 -26.42 10.14
C ASP A 550 0.41 -25.66 10.20
N LEU A 551 0.30 -24.70 11.13
CA LEU A 551 -0.75 -23.70 11.16
C LEU A 551 -0.65 -22.73 9.98
N PHE A 552 -1.79 -22.13 9.62
CA PHE A 552 -1.85 -21.11 8.58
C PHE A 552 -1.24 -19.77 8.98
N ILE A 553 -1.40 -19.43 10.26
CA ILE A 553 -0.77 -18.30 10.90
C ILE A 553 0.00 -18.90 12.07
N LEU A 554 1.31 -19.04 11.88
CA LEU A 554 2.19 -19.58 12.91
C LEU A 554 2.16 -18.68 14.16
N ARG A 555 2.40 -19.29 15.31
CA ARG A 555 2.48 -18.61 16.60
C ARG A 555 3.90 -18.67 17.14
N GLY A 556 4.20 -17.82 18.12
CA GLY A 556 5.52 -17.71 18.69
C GLY A 556 5.54 -16.83 19.93
N PHE A 557 6.69 -16.73 20.55
CA PHE A 557 6.95 -15.77 21.61
C PHE A 557 8.30 -15.06 21.42
N THR A 558 8.38 -13.86 21.95
CA THR A 558 9.60 -13.05 22.03
C THR A 558 9.96 -12.89 23.48
N ALA A 559 11.13 -13.37 23.87
CA ALA A 559 11.68 -13.18 25.21
C ALA A 559 12.78 -12.12 25.16
N ALA A 560 12.70 -11.13 26.03
CA ALA A 560 13.68 -10.06 26.16
C ALA A 560 14.12 -9.92 27.60
N LEU A 561 15.42 -9.70 27.82
CA LEU A 561 15.96 -9.30 29.10
C LEU A 561 16.10 -7.78 29.11
N VAL A 562 15.35 -7.11 29.98
CA VAL A 562 15.29 -5.65 30.07
C VAL A 562 16.02 -5.20 31.34
N ASP A 563 16.94 -4.24 31.21
CA ASP A 563 17.62 -3.62 32.35
C ASP A 563 16.75 -2.51 32.92
N ILE A 564 16.06 -2.78 34.03
CA ILE A 564 15.10 -1.83 34.62
C ILE A 564 15.79 -0.82 35.56
N GLY A 565 17.11 -0.83 35.63
CA GLY A 565 17.89 0.02 36.51
C GLY A 565 18.06 -0.54 37.92
N GLY A 566 18.75 0.19 38.79
CA GLY A 566 19.02 -0.25 40.18
C GLY A 566 19.88 -1.52 40.31
N GLY A 567 20.44 -2.03 39.20
CA GLY A 567 21.11 -3.33 39.15
C GLY A 567 20.16 -4.52 38.99
N GLU A 568 18.89 -4.27 38.63
CA GLU A 568 17.87 -5.28 38.42
C GLU A 568 17.56 -5.47 36.93
N GLN A 569 17.18 -6.70 36.56
CA GLN A 569 16.77 -7.05 35.21
C GLN A 569 15.44 -7.79 35.27
N LEU A 570 14.60 -7.54 34.27
CA LEU A 570 13.28 -8.15 34.12
C LEU A 570 13.25 -8.98 32.83
N GLN A 571 12.93 -10.26 32.94
CA GLN A 571 12.64 -11.08 31.77
C GLN A 571 11.20 -10.83 31.33
N VAL A 572 11.02 -10.39 30.09
CA VAL A 572 9.73 -10.08 29.49
C VAL A 572 9.47 -11.05 28.35
N ILE A 573 8.42 -11.86 28.47
CA ILE A 573 8.02 -12.84 27.45
C ILE A 573 6.70 -12.40 26.82
N ALA A 574 6.75 -11.98 25.57
CA ALA A 574 5.60 -11.58 24.75
C ALA A 574 5.09 -12.75 23.92
N THR A 575 3.81 -13.11 24.02
CA THR A 575 3.24 -14.20 23.23
C THR A 575 1.84 -13.91 22.69
N HIS A 576 1.39 -14.74 21.75
CA HIS A 576 0.04 -14.76 21.19
C HIS A 576 -0.30 -16.21 20.82
N PHE A 577 -1.28 -16.80 21.50
CA PHE A 577 -1.67 -18.20 21.29
C PHE A 577 -2.61 -18.38 20.11
N HIS A 578 -2.88 -19.64 19.76
CA HIS A 578 -3.82 -19.98 18.70
C HIS A 578 -5.25 -19.53 19.00
N HIS A 579 -5.87 -18.87 18.02
CA HIS A 579 -7.09 -18.07 18.17
C HIS A 579 -8.41 -18.85 18.04
N LEU A 580 -8.39 -20.08 17.51
CA LEU A 580 -9.63 -20.83 17.32
C LEU A 580 -10.09 -21.41 18.67
N ASP A 581 -11.25 -20.98 19.14
CA ASP A 581 -11.86 -21.42 20.41
C ASP A 581 -11.85 -22.95 20.58
N GLU A 582 -12.23 -23.66 19.52
CA GLU A 582 -12.37 -25.12 19.48
C GLU A 582 -11.05 -25.90 19.56
N ASP A 583 -9.91 -25.23 19.33
CA ASP A 583 -8.59 -25.83 19.24
C ASP A 583 -7.78 -25.71 20.55
N THR A 584 -8.40 -25.99 21.70
CA THR A 584 -7.70 -25.96 23.01
C THR A 584 -6.48 -26.88 23.06
N GLU A 585 -6.50 -28.01 22.34
CA GLU A 585 -5.39 -28.96 22.30
C GLU A 585 -4.12 -28.30 21.74
N ILE A 586 -4.24 -27.40 20.74
CA ILE A 586 -3.11 -26.64 20.22
C ILE A 586 -2.54 -25.73 21.30
N ARG A 587 -3.39 -25.00 22.04
CA ARG A 587 -2.93 -24.12 23.13
C ARG A 587 -2.23 -24.93 24.24
N GLN A 588 -2.70 -26.13 24.52
CA GLN A 588 -2.07 -27.06 25.47
C GLN A 588 -0.71 -27.60 24.97
N GLU A 589 -0.47 -27.69 23.66
CA GLU A 589 0.87 -27.97 23.11
C GLU A 589 1.80 -26.74 23.18
N GLN A 590 1.22 -25.52 23.11
CA GLN A 590 1.96 -24.26 23.16
C GLN A 590 2.44 -23.92 24.57
N SER A 591 1.61 -24.15 25.60
CA SER A 591 1.92 -23.79 26.99
C SER A 591 3.25 -24.38 27.51
N PRO A 592 3.52 -25.70 27.40
CA PRO A 592 4.74 -26.28 27.92
C PRO A 592 6.00 -25.68 27.29
N VAL A 593 5.98 -25.28 26.02
CA VAL A 593 7.16 -24.71 25.34
C VAL A 593 7.60 -23.39 26.00
N ILE A 594 6.64 -22.55 26.42
CA ILE A 594 6.95 -21.30 27.12
C ILE A 594 7.35 -21.57 28.57
N LEU A 595 6.66 -22.49 29.25
CA LEU A 595 6.97 -22.84 30.64
C LEU A 595 8.36 -23.47 30.76
N ASP A 596 8.74 -24.34 29.82
CA ASP A 596 10.07 -24.95 29.73
C ASP A 596 11.15 -23.90 29.39
N PHE A 597 10.83 -22.89 28.58
CA PHE A 597 11.74 -21.78 28.31
C PHE A 597 11.95 -20.89 29.54
N TRP A 598 10.88 -20.60 30.28
CA TRP A 598 10.92 -19.81 31.51
C TRP A 598 11.71 -20.53 32.62
N ASP A 599 11.57 -21.85 32.75
CA ASP A 599 12.33 -22.72 33.67
C ASP A 599 12.37 -22.22 35.12
N GLY A 600 11.30 -21.59 35.59
CA GLY A 600 11.21 -21.06 36.95
C GLY A 600 12.13 -19.85 37.22
N ALA A 601 12.57 -19.13 36.19
CA ALA A 601 13.37 -17.93 36.36
C ALA A 601 12.65 -16.88 37.22
N ASN A 602 13.39 -16.33 38.18
CA ASN A 602 12.93 -15.19 38.99
C ASN A 602 12.78 -13.93 38.11
N THR A 603 12.15 -12.90 38.66
CA THR A 603 12.00 -11.59 37.99
C THR A 603 11.53 -11.72 36.53
N THR A 604 10.44 -12.46 36.31
CA THR A 604 9.89 -12.75 34.98
C THR A 604 8.42 -12.35 34.88
N VAL A 605 8.06 -11.76 33.75
CA VAL A 605 6.69 -11.49 33.33
C VAL A 605 6.40 -12.13 31.97
N ILE A 606 5.27 -12.84 31.86
CA ILE A 606 4.78 -13.42 30.61
C ILE A 606 3.45 -12.75 30.27
N LEU A 607 3.40 -12.05 29.14
CA LEU A 607 2.26 -11.25 28.75
C LEU A 607 1.76 -11.60 27.35
N GLY A 608 0.44 -11.58 27.17
CA GLY A 608 -0.13 -11.68 25.85
C GLY A 608 -1.59 -12.08 25.79
N ASP A 609 -2.10 -12.12 24.56
CA ASP A 609 -3.38 -12.75 24.22
C ASP A 609 -3.18 -14.27 24.14
N LEU A 610 -3.71 -14.96 25.16
CA LEU A 610 -3.61 -16.41 25.25
C LEU A 610 -4.82 -17.13 24.65
N ASN A 611 -5.81 -16.39 24.13
CA ASN A 611 -7.03 -16.94 23.51
C ASN A 611 -7.69 -18.05 24.35
N ALA A 612 -7.63 -17.92 25.68
CA ALA A 612 -8.05 -18.95 26.62
C ALA A 612 -8.77 -18.32 27.82
N ASP A 613 -9.91 -18.90 28.21
CA ASP A 613 -10.64 -18.50 29.41
C ASP A 613 -9.85 -18.86 30.69
N PRO A 614 -10.09 -18.18 31.83
CA PRO A 614 -9.31 -18.37 33.05
C PRO A 614 -9.29 -19.81 33.59
N ASP A 615 -10.39 -20.54 33.41
CA ASP A 615 -10.56 -21.91 33.91
C ASP A 615 -10.10 -23.00 32.91
N SER A 616 -9.51 -22.60 31.79
CA SER A 616 -9.00 -23.52 30.77
C SER A 616 -7.80 -24.35 31.27
N ALA A 617 -7.52 -25.46 30.57
CA ALA A 617 -6.43 -26.37 30.92
C ALA A 617 -5.07 -25.68 30.77
N GLU A 618 -4.88 -24.93 29.70
CA GLU A 618 -3.68 -24.15 29.40
C GLU A 618 -3.39 -23.10 30.48
N MET A 619 -4.40 -22.40 31.01
CA MET A 619 -4.20 -21.45 32.14
C MET A 619 -3.94 -22.18 33.46
N THR A 620 -4.46 -23.40 33.61
CA THR A 620 -4.17 -24.25 34.77
C THR A 620 -2.71 -24.69 34.77
N MET A 621 -2.12 -25.02 33.62
CA MET A 621 -0.70 -25.35 33.51
C MET A 621 0.20 -24.22 34.00
N PHE A 622 -0.12 -22.96 33.65
CA PHE A 622 0.64 -21.79 34.12
C PHE A 622 0.59 -21.66 35.66
N ARG A 623 -0.60 -21.81 36.26
CA ARG A 623 -0.77 -21.79 37.72
C ARG A 623 -0.03 -22.94 38.40
N GLU A 624 -0.11 -24.15 37.85
CA GLU A 624 0.56 -25.34 38.39
C GLU A 624 2.09 -25.26 38.30
N ALA A 625 2.61 -24.58 37.28
CA ALA A 625 4.02 -24.25 37.15
C ALA A 625 4.49 -23.19 38.17
N GLY A 626 3.56 -22.56 38.90
CA GLY A 626 3.83 -21.60 39.96
C GLY A 626 3.68 -20.13 39.54
N LEU A 627 3.35 -19.83 38.28
CA LEU A 627 3.12 -18.44 37.86
C LEU A 627 1.86 -17.86 38.52
N VAL A 628 1.93 -16.58 38.84
CA VAL A 628 0.83 -15.83 39.46
C VAL A 628 0.11 -15.02 38.39
N ASP A 629 -1.20 -15.24 38.23
CA ASP A 629 -2.07 -14.39 37.38
C ASP A 629 -2.25 -13.03 38.07
N ALA A 630 -1.70 -11.97 37.47
CA ALA A 630 -1.72 -10.65 38.06
C ALA A 630 -3.12 -10.11 38.33
N ALA A 631 -4.07 -10.36 37.42
CA ALA A 631 -5.43 -9.84 37.59
C ALA A 631 -6.18 -10.57 38.71
N ALA A 632 -5.97 -11.89 38.81
CA ALA A 632 -6.59 -12.72 39.83
C ALA A 632 -5.95 -12.57 41.23
N SER A 633 -4.70 -12.10 41.32
CA SER A 633 -4.03 -11.87 42.61
C SER A 633 -4.55 -10.64 43.34
N VAL A 634 -5.02 -9.63 42.61
CA VAL A 634 -5.55 -8.36 43.19
C VAL A 634 -7.08 -8.29 43.19
N SER A 635 -7.78 -9.13 42.43
CA SER A 635 -9.25 -9.13 42.34
C SER A 635 -9.85 -10.54 42.27
N SER A 636 -10.93 -10.76 43.04
CA SER A 636 -11.73 -11.99 42.95
C SER A 636 -12.64 -12.06 41.72
N SER A 637 -12.80 -10.94 41.01
CA SER A 637 -13.55 -10.84 39.76
C SER A 637 -12.78 -9.96 38.78
N PRO A 638 -11.69 -10.47 38.17
CA PRO A 638 -10.93 -9.74 37.16
C PRO A 638 -11.80 -9.21 36.01
N ALA A 639 -11.42 -8.07 35.45
CA ALA A 639 -12.13 -7.49 34.31
C ALA A 639 -11.96 -8.36 33.05
N SER A 640 -13.01 -8.39 32.22
CA SER A 640 -12.96 -8.96 30.87
C SER A 640 -12.14 -8.06 29.94
N THR A 641 -11.44 -8.68 28.99
CA THR A 641 -10.52 -8.02 28.06
C THR A 641 -10.98 -8.13 26.60
N TYR A 642 -11.95 -9.00 26.31
CA TYR A 642 -12.48 -9.25 24.97
C TYR A 642 -13.99 -9.53 24.99
N ASP A 643 -14.78 -9.17 23.99
CA ASP A 643 -14.56 -8.08 23.03
C ASP A 643 -14.64 -6.72 23.75
N SER A 644 -13.95 -5.68 23.28
CA SER A 644 -13.79 -4.41 23.99
C SER A 644 -15.10 -3.65 24.22
N VAL A 645 -16.11 -3.91 23.37
CA VAL A 645 -17.46 -3.33 23.47
C VAL A 645 -18.34 -4.13 24.44
N SER A 646 -18.45 -5.44 24.22
CA SER A 646 -19.39 -6.32 24.94
C SER A 646 -18.82 -6.94 26.22
N ARG A 647 -17.48 -7.01 26.33
CA ARG A 647 -16.68 -7.41 27.49
C ARG A 647 -17.12 -8.72 28.11
N TYR A 648 -17.14 -9.78 27.31
CA TYR A 648 -17.72 -11.06 27.70
C TYR A 648 -16.70 -12.14 28.08
N ARG A 649 -15.40 -11.92 27.83
CA ARG A 649 -14.31 -12.86 28.08
C ARG A 649 -13.03 -12.17 28.55
N ARG A 650 -12.19 -12.91 29.26
CA ARG A 650 -10.83 -12.50 29.62
C ARG A 650 -9.85 -13.49 29.00
N ILE A 651 -9.13 -13.03 27.98
CA ILE A 651 -8.17 -13.84 27.21
C ILE A 651 -6.77 -13.23 27.15
N ASP A 652 -6.62 -12.00 27.66
CA ASP A 652 -5.34 -11.30 27.76
C ASP A 652 -4.82 -11.38 29.20
N TYR A 653 -3.55 -11.76 29.34
CA TYR A 653 -2.96 -12.09 30.65
C TYR A 653 -1.61 -11.41 30.88
N ILE A 654 -1.34 -11.17 32.16
CA ILE A 654 -0.03 -10.85 32.70
C ILE A 654 0.24 -11.89 33.79
N TRP A 655 1.17 -12.79 33.52
CA TRP A 655 1.66 -13.78 34.47
C TRP A 655 2.99 -13.31 35.04
N VAL A 656 3.18 -13.45 36.35
CA VAL A 656 4.41 -13.03 37.02
C VAL A 656 5.04 -14.19 37.79
N SER A 657 6.37 -14.20 37.88
CA SER A 657 7.10 -15.16 38.70
C SER A 657 6.76 -14.98 40.21
N PRO A 658 6.84 -16.05 41.03
CA PRO A 658 6.40 -16.00 42.43
C PRO A 658 7.15 -15.02 43.33
N ASP A 659 8.32 -14.55 42.91
CA ASP A 659 9.17 -13.61 43.64
C ASP A 659 8.78 -12.14 43.42
N LEU A 660 7.81 -11.87 42.53
CA LEU A 660 7.29 -10.54 42.25
C LEU A 660 5.93 -10.31 42.95
N THR A 661 5.69 -9.08 43.35
CA THR A 661 4.43 -8.61 43.92
C THR A 661 3.65 -7.81 42.88
N VAL A 662 2.35 -8.09 42.75
CA VAL A 662 1.43 -7.31 41.90
C VAL A 662 0.73 -6.29 42.79
N GLU A 663 1.00 -5.01 42.56
CA GLU A 663 0.43 -3.93 43.39
C GLU A 663 -0.96 -3.53 42.90
N ALA A 664 -1.14 -3.46 41.59
CA ALA A 664 -2.39 -3.07 40.97
C ALA A 664 -2.50 -3.65 39.55
N VAL A 665 -3.76 -3.84 39.10
CA VAL A 665 -4.09 -4.19 37.72
C VAL A 665 -5.22 -3.29 37.23
N PHE A 666 -5.08 -2.78 36.01
CA PHE A 666 -6.04 -1.89 35.37
C PHE A 666 -6.36 -2.37 33.95
N VAL A 667 -7.63 -2.25 33.55
CA VAL A 667 -8.12 -2.56 32.20
C VAL A 667 -8.97 -1.36 31.74
N PRO A 668 -8.37 -0.36 31.10
CA PRO A 668 -9.09 0.84 30.68
C PRO A 668 -10.09 0.52 29.58
N ALA A 669 -11.23 1.21 29.63
CA ALA A 669 -12.27 1.12 28.62
C ALA A 669 -11.83 1.85 27.35
N THR A 670 -11.78 1.16 26.22
CA THR A 670 -11.50 1.75 24.91
C THR A 670 -12.18 0.96 23.80
N THR A 671 -12.30 1.56 22.63
CA THR A 671 -12.74 0.91 21.38
C THR A 671 -11.69 0.98 20.28
N ALA A 672 -10.46 1.44 20.62
CA ALA A 672 -9.36 1.60 19.68
C ALA A 672 -8.85 0.26 19.11
N SER A 673 -9.10 -0.84 19.82
CA SER A 673 -8.93 -2.24 19.41
C SER A 673 -10.18 -3.03 19.83
N ASP A 674 -10.38 -4.23 19.29
CA ASP A 674 -11.37 -5.21 19.76
C ASP A 674 -10.94 -5.91 21.06
N HIS A 675 -9.67 -5.77 21.46
CA HIS A 675 -9.19 -6.09 22.80
C HIS A 675 -9.09 -4.84 23.69
N LEU A 676 -9.18 -5.04 25.00
CA LEU A 676 -8.81 -4.03 26.01
C LEU A 676 -7.38 -4.31 26.49
N PRO A 677 -6.56 -3.28 26.68
CA PRO A 677 -5.24 -3.49 27.24
C PRO A 677 -5.31 -3.91 28.70
N VAL A 678 -4.35 -4.71 29.13
CA VAL A 678 -4.16 -5.08 30.55
C VAL A 678 -2.87 -4.43 31.01
N ILE A 679 -2.94 -3.72 32.14
CA ILE A 679 -1.81 -3.02 32.75
C ILE A 679 -1.62 -3.56 34.16
N ALA A 680 -0.38 -3.79 34.57
CA ALA A 680 -0.03 -4.18 35.92
C ALA A 680 1.17 -3.39 36.46
N ASP A 681 1.07 -2.97 37.72
CA ASP A 681 2.17 -2.40 38.48
C ASP A 681 2.86 -3.52 39.27
N ILE A 682 4.14 -3.76 38.97
CA ILE A 682 4.90 -4.89 39.49
C ILE A 682 6.03 -4.37 40.38
N SER A 683 6.17 -4.97 41.57
CA SER A 683 7.27 -4.69 42.51
C SER A 683 7.87 -5.97 43.05
N ARG A 684 8.84 -5.85 43.96
CA ARG A 684 9.57 -6.97 44.55
C ARG A 684 9.50 -6.96 46.06
#